data_AF-A0A126P7C6-F1
#
_entry.id   AF-A0A126P7C6-F1
#
_cell.length_a   1.000
_cell.length_b   1.000
_cell.length_c   1.000
_cell.angle_alpha   90.00
_cell.angle_beta   90.00
_cell.angle_gamma   90.00
#
_symmetry.space_group_name_H-M   'P 1'
#
loop_
_entity.id
_entity.type
_entity.pdbx_description
1 polymer ?
#
loop_
_entity_poly.entity_id
_entity_poly.type
_entity_poly.pdbx_seq_one_letter_code
_entity_poly.pdbx_strand_id
1 'polypeptide(L)'
;MPSAATDTAPPAPPAAISYAEQRLAAAGVPAGLLQFSAPNPRSPDQHMKQSFSVMYGDADDNLVIIYPTLSGEVETYDNGTKNNPDSIFERVRLKVPRTYTDLEGHQQTQKYAQTKGTRPRPFWMPGMVAKFQAAEVVPVLYLVEGELKAAAAFARGLAVVGMPSNAVVSDKHNDVRVLEGSLTAFLRTCKVETIVLLHDADALTVKWAPDKDLALRPSSFAQAVIGFREMLQPLLDDEACALKRAFYLHGKRELCEKNAKGLDDLFQAFPDQQQAILDDLALHTEATKYFAGRNITTPHYDLVRNYFGVGRVLNAETVFYKLYADYIGHREFVYRGRCYYPDGDEVSYVKHQDAARFARIGSDWYKWIYQPNGIGGMREVLENFKVGEIQRDYKKFPNFLDECPKYDGFTVEPNFNGEYQRVVKNNLNLITPLPWELKEGPFPNTAAFLKHIFGGEGTLETGVTADTFTVALDWLTIAHNHPKHQLPVVILVSKENKTGKSTFLKWMTWIYGSNATILNQSQFQMKFNNHYASKFFIGLDEAMQNSDKSTEKDRLKHMVTSDEIMIERKGVDLKPVPFYAKLAFTSNDAEKVMKIDEEDTRWFVVKVPPLGTEDADMQAKLIAEIPAWLHFLHHRKPHHERVSRLWFRPEDFITEQFHIVREATKTRLDRSIEHFIKDMFLTYRLEQFRLPIKWLTKQLNEEGKYRTDELEVRTYLKEKRAMDPHPVPMRNRIPIGLDMDRLDKLGRPDVVYLTESTSRPYLFKVQDWLSGEQLAEFGLIPEPVEDDGNEEKLPF
;
A
#
# COMPACT_ATOMS: atom_id res chain seq x y z
N MET A 1 12.17 -27.21 -78.92
CA MET A 1 11.16 -27.35 -77.84
C MET A 1 11.81 -28.15 -76.73
N PRO A 2 11.90 -27.57 -75.52
CA PRO A 2 10.84 -27.83 -74.53
C PRO A 2 10.32 -26.58 -73.82
N SER A 3 9.13 -26.77 -73.27
CA SER A 3 8.20 -25.86 -72.60
C SER A 3 8.77 -25.23 -71.31
N ALA A 4 8.60 -23.92 -71.17
CA ALA A 4 8.77 -23.22 -69.89
C ALA A 4 7.62 -23.63 -68.95
N ALA A 5 7.95 -24.18 -67.78
CA ALA A 5 7.00 -24.47 -66.72
C ALA A 5 6.66 -23.17 -65.99
N THR A 6 5.37 -22.84 -65.92
CA THR A 6 4.82 -21.78 -65.08
C THR A 6 4.76 -22.25 -63.64
N ASP A 7 5.55 -21.61 -62.79
CA ASP A 7 5.47 -21.70 -61.32
C ASP A 7 4.09 -21.21 -60.87
N THR A 8 3.29 -22.10 -60.28
CA THR A 8 2.03 -21.75 -59.62
C THR A 8 2.30 -21.65 -58.12
N ALA A 9 2.11 -20.45 -57.56
CA ALA A 9 2.22 -20.21 -56.13
C ALA A 9 1.25 -21.13 -55.35
N PRO A 10 1.64 -21.61 -54.17
CA PRO A 10 0.76 -22.44 -53.35
C PRO A 10 -0.51 -21.67 -52.94
N PRO A 11 -1.67 -22.33 -52.84
CA PRO A 11 -2.91 -21.67 -52.43
C PRO A 11 -2.75 -21.08 -51.03
N ALA A 12 -3.21 -19.85 -50.86
CA ALA A 12 -3.23 -19.17 -49.57
C ALA A 12 -3.95 -20.05 -48.53
N PRO A 13 -3.47 -20.12 -47.27
CA PRO A 13 -4.15 -20.84 -46.22
C PRO A 13 -5.59 -20.31 -46.07
N PRO A 14 -6.59 -21.17 -45.77
CA PRO A 14 -7.97 -20.72 -45.58
C PRO A 14 -8.00 -19.60 -44.54
N ALA A 15 -8.68 -18.50 -44.87
CA ALA A 15 -8.83 -17.36 -43.98
C ALA A 15 -9.35 -17.84 -42.61
N ALA A 16 -8.67 -17.46 -41.53
CA ALA A 16 -9.10 -17.80 -40.19
C ALA A 16 -10.52 -17.26 -39.97
N ILE A 17 -11.46 -18.13 -39.57
CA ILE A 17 -12.85 -17.78 -39.27
C ILE A 17 -12.84 -16.69 -38.19
N SER A 18 -13.57 -15.60 -38.40
CA SER A 18 -13.63 -14.47 -37.45
C SER A 18 -14.19 -14.93 -36.09
N TYR A 19 -13.82 -14.25 -35.00
CA TYR A 19 -14.34 -14.56 -33.68
C TYR A 19 -15.88 -14.47 -33.62
N ALA A 20 -16.47 -13.50 -34.33
CA ALA A 20 -17.92 -13.37 -34.44
C ALA A 20 -18.56 -14.61 -35.12
N GLU A 21 -18.01 -15.06 -36.25
CA GLU A 21 -18.47 -16.27 -36.94
C GLU A 21 -18.28 -17.52 -36.08
N GLN A 22 -17.16 -17.64 -35.36
CA GLN A 22 -16.92 -18.75 -34.44
C GLN A 22 -17.99 -18.81 -33.33
N ARG A 23 -18.36 -17.66 -32.73
CA ARG A 23 -19.37 -17.60 -31.68
C ARG A 23 -20.78 -17.92 -32.20
N LEU A 24 -21.14 -17.42 -33.37
CA LEU A 24 -22.44 -17.68 -33.99
C LEU A 24 -22.57 -19.14 -34.47
N ALA A 25 -21.49 -19.69 -35.04
CA ALA A 25 -21.41 -21.09 -35.44
C ALA A 25 -21.50 -22.03 -34.23
N ALA A 26 -20.78 -21.71 -33.13
CA ALA A 26 -20.86 -22.48 -31.88
C ALA A 26 -22.27 -22.47 -31.29
N ALA A 27 -22.98 -21.35 -31.35
CA ALA A 27 -24.38 -21.24 -30.93
C ALA A 27 -25.37 -21.93 -31.89
N GLY A 28 -24.91 -22.35 -33.07
CA GLY A 28 -25.73 -23.00 -34.10
C GLY A 28 -26.78 -22.06 -34.69
N VAL A 29 -26.44 -20.78 -34.90
CA VAL A 29 -27.38 -19.76 -35.40
C VAL A 29 -27.20 -19.57 -36.91
N PRO A 30 -28.19 -19.91 -37.75
CA PRO A 30 -28.13 -19.65 -39.19
C PRO A 30 -28.12 -18.15 -39.50
N ALA A 31 -27.24 -17.71 -40.40
CA ALA A 31 -27.11 -16.30 -40.78
C ALA A 31 -28.41 -15.66 -41.29
N GLY A 32 -29.29 -16.46 -41.91
CA GLY A 32 -30.60 -16.00 -42.38
C GLY A 32 -31.54 -15.54 -41.27
N LEU A 33 -31.45 -16.11 -40.06
CA LEU A 33 -32.29 -15.72 -38.92
C LEU A 33 -31.86 -14.41 -38.27
N LEU A 34 -30.66 -13.92 -38.59
CA LEU A 34 -30.11 -12.67 -38.10
C LEU A 34 -30.38 -11.50 -39.04
N GLN A 35 -30.92 -11.75 -40.24
CA GLN A 35 -31.22 -10.69 -41.20
C GLN A 35 -32.40 -9.85 -40.74
N PHE A 36 -32.19 -8.53 -40.72
CA PHE A 36 -33.19 -7.54 -40.34
C PHE A 36 -33.19 -6.41 -41.37
N SER A 37 -34.39 -5.97 -41.75
CA SER A 37 -34.58 -4.94 -42.77
C SER A 37 -35.22 -3.69 -42.15
N ALA A 38 -34.40 -2.68 -41.88
CA ALA A 38 -34.83 -1.41 -41.28
C ALA A 38 -34.07 -0.23 -41.90
N PRO A 39 -34.57 1.01 -41.77
CA PRO A 39 -33.77 2.20 -42.04
C PRO A 39 -32.56 2.20 -41.08
N ASN A 40 -31.34 2.14 -41.64
CA ASN A 40 -30.12 2.09 -40.84
C ASN A 40 -29.62 3.53 -40.57
N PRO A 41 -29.52 3.98 -39.30
CA PRO A 41 -29.03 5.33 -38.99
C PRO A 41 -27.61 5.63 -39.46
N ARG A 42 -26.81 4.59 -39.77
CA ARG A 42 -25.47 4.72 -40.36
C ARG A 42 -25.46 4.85 -41.88
N SER A 43 -26.61 4.70 -42.54
CA SER A 43 -26.75 4.88 -43.98
C SER A 43 -26.85 6.37 -44.35
N PRO A 44 -26.19 6.83 -45.42
CA PRO A 44 -26.38 8.18 -45.97
C PRO A 44 -27.84 8.46 -46.36
N ASP A 45 -28.58 7.41 -46.74
CA ASP A 45 -30.00 7.48 -47.12
C ASP A 45 -30.88 6.99 -45.97
N GLN A 46 -31.17 7.88 -45.01
CA GLN A 46 -31.87 7.58 -43.75
C GLN A 46 -33.32 7.08 -43.92
N HIS A 47 -33.88 7.10 -45.13
CA HIS A 47 -35.25 6.67 -45.42
C HIS A 47 -35.34 5.33 -46.19
N MET A 48 -34.23 4.80 -46.70
CA MET A 48 -34.24 3.50 -47.39
C MET A 48 -34.01 2.35 -46.40
N LYS A 49 -34.91 1.36 -46.43
CA LYS A 49 -34.71 0.10 -45.69
C LYS A 49 -33.53 -0.66 -46.30
N GLN A 50 -32.58 -1.06 -45.45
CA GLN A 50 -31.47 -1.92 -45.83
C GLN A 50 -31.55 -3.22 -45.04
N SER A 51 -31.21 -4.33 -45.70
CA SER A 51 -31.06 -5.63 -45.03
C SER A 51 -29.65 -5.75 -44.46
N PHE A 52 -29.55 -6.03 -43.16
CA PHE A 52 -28.27 -6.25 -42.48
C PHE A 52 -28.42 -7.30 -41.37
N SER A 53 -27.31 -7.89 -40.93
CA SER A 53 -27.30 -8.82 -39.81
C SER A 53 -27.35 -8.07 -38.48
N VAL A 54 -28.20 -8.50 -37.55
CA VAL A 54 -28.23 -7.95 -36.18
C VAL A 54 -27.04 -8.39 -35.32
N MET A 55 -26.28 -9.39 -35.77
CA MET A 55 -25.03 -9.82 -35.14
C MET A 55 -23.93 -9.96 -36.19
N TYR A 56 -22.80 -9.26 -36.03
CA TYR A 56 -21.71 -9.24 -37.01
C TYR A 56 -20.35 -8.92 -36.36
N GLY A 57 -19.25 -9.13 -37.11
CA GLY A 57 -17.89 -8.80 -36.67
C GLY A 57 -17.52 -7.34 -36.96
N ASP A 58 -16.89 -6.64 -36.01
CA ASP A 58 -16.28 -5.33 -36.25
C ASP A 58 -14.83 -5.44 -36.78
N ALA A 59 -14.20 -4.29 -37.03
CA ALA A 59 -12.82 -4.21 -37.53
C ALA A 59 -11.77 -4.81 -36.57
N ASP A 60 -12.09 -4.88 -35.28
CA ASP A 60 -11.23 -5.44 -34.22
C ASP A 60 -11.54 -6.93 -33.96
N ASP A 61 -12.36 -7.56 -34.81
CA ASP A 61 -12.81 -8.94 -34.69
C ASP A 61 -13.61 -9.20 -33.39
N ASN A 62 -14.34 -8.20 -32.88
CA ASN A 62 -15.33 -8.40 -31.82
C ASN A 62 -16.71 -8.73 -32.40
N LEU A 63 -17.59 -9.31 -31.58
CA LEU A 63 -18.98 -9.55 -31.97
C LEU A 63 -19.86 -8.36 -31.57
N VAL A 64 -20.37 -7.62 -32.54
CA VAL A 64 -21.32 -6.52 -32.38
C VAL A 64 -22.75 -7.03 -32.46
N ILE A 65 -23.62 -6.52 -31.59
CA ILE A 65 -25.04 -6.86 -31.51
C ILE A 65 -25.86 -5.56 -31.61
N ILE A 66 -26.70 -5.48 -32.64
CA ILE A 66 -27.69 -4.42 -32.86
C ILE A 66 -29.04 -4.86 -32.30
N TYR A 67 -29.81 -3.93 -31.75
CA TYR A 67 -31.09 -4.20 -31.11
C TYR A 67 -32.26 -3.74 -31.98
N PRO A 68 -33.04 -4.68 -32.55
CA PRO A 68 -34.32 -4.35 -33.18
C PRO A 68 -35.35 -3.86 -32.16
N THR A 69 -36.13 -2.86 -32.54
CA THR A 69 -37.33 -2.44 -31.81
C THR A 69 -38.56 -3.20 -32.31
N LEU A 70 -39.60 -3.30 -31.48
CA LEU A 70 -40.88 -3.88 -31.91
C LEU A 70 -41.59 -3.05 -33.00
N SER A 71 -41.24 -1.76 -33.18
CA SER A 71 -41.73 -0.94 -34.29
C SER A 71 -41.15 -1.34 -35.65
N GLY A 72 -40.09 -2.17 -35.69
CA GLY A 72 -39.39 -2.53 -36.92
C GLY A 72 -38.26 -1.56 -37.28
N GLU A 73 -37.72 -0.88 -36.27
CA GLU A 73 -36.58 0.03 -36.38
C GLU A 73 -35.38 -0.52 -35.58
N VAL A 74 -34.30 0.25 -35.56
CA VAL A 74 -33.12 -0.04 -34.74
C VAL A 74 -33.17 0.84 -33.49
N GLU A 75 -32.87 0.27 -32.33
CA GLU A 75 -32.78 1.02 -31.09
C GLU A 75 -31.67 2.08 -31.18
N THR A 76 -32.02 3.32 -30.85
CA THR A 76 -31.10 4.45 -30.80
C THR A 76 -31.08 5.11 -29.41
N TYR A 77 -30.09 5.94 -29.16
CA TYR A 77 -29.99 6.77 -27.96
C TYR A 77 -29.43 8.15 -28.32
N ASP A 78 -29.84 9.17 -27.55
CA ASP A 78 -29.30 10.53 -27.69
C ASP A 78 -27.85 10.59 -27.16
N ASN A 79 -26.91 10.90 -28.05
CA ASN A 79 -25.49 11.04 -27.76
C ASN A 79 -25.10 12.46 -27.29
N GLY A 80 -26.06 13.39 -27.20
CA GLY A 80 -25.87 14.77 -26.77
C GLY A 80 -25.24 15.70 -27.81
N THR A 81 -25.10 15.27 -29.07
CA THR A 81 -24.54 16.08 -30.14
C THR A 81 -25.63 16.81 -30.93
N LYS A 82 -25.45 18.12 -31.14
CA LYS A 82 -26.45 18.99 -31.81
C LYS A 82 -26.72 18.65 -33.28
N ASN A 83 -25.80 17.94 -33.95
CA ASN A 83 -25.83 17.72 -35.40
C ASN A 83 -26.28 16.30 -35.79
N ASN A 84 -26.22 15.32 -34.88
CA ASN A 84 -26.74 13.97 -35.08
C ASN A 84 -27.03 13.33 -33.70
N PRO A 85 -28.15 13.71 -33.07
CA PRO A 85 -28.42 13.34 -31.68
C PRO A 85 -28.55 11.82 -31.52
N ASP A 86 -29.11 11.10 -32.49
CA ASP A 86 -29.41 9.68 -32.35
C ASP A 86 -28.25 8.79 -32.85
N SER A 87 -27.66 8.03 -31.92
CA SER A 87 -26.68 6.97 -32.21
C SER A 87 -27.28 5.59 -32.02
N ILE A 88 -26.82 4.61 -32.82
CA ILE A 88 -27.27 3.22 -32.70
C ILE A 88 -26.86 2.66 -31.34
N PHE A 89 -27.81 2.06 -30.63
CA PHE A 89 -27.53 1.28 -29.44
C PHE A 89 -26.94 -0.08 -29.84
N GLU A 90 -25.71 -0.34 -29.39
CA GLU A 90 -25.02 -1.61 -29.63
C GLU A 90 -24.41 -2.16 -28.34
N ARG A 91 -24.34 -3.48 -28.29
CA ARG A 91 -23.48 -4.19 -27.34
C ARG A 91 -22.39 -4.92 -28.10
N VAL A 92 -21.17 -4.87 -27.58
CA VAL A 92 -20.01 -5.50 -28.20
C VAL A 92 -19.46 -6.55 -27.26
N ARG A 93 -19.47 -7.81 -27.68
CA ARG A 93 -18.77 -8.89 -26.99
C ARG A 93 -17.32 -8.90 -27.44
N LEU A 94 -16.41 -8.61 -26.51
CA LEU A 94 -14.99 -8.47 -26.79
C LEU A 94 -14.35 -9.83 -27.10
N LYS A 95 -13.47 -9.87 -28.11
CA LYS A 95 -12.62 -11.03 -28.39
C LYS A 95 -11.62 -11.25 -27.26
N VAL A 96 -11.00 -10.16 -26.80
CA VAL A 96 -10.09 -10.14 -25.65
C VAL A 96 -10.78 -9.39 -24.50
N PRO A 97 -11.24 -10.07 -23.44
CA PRO A 97 -11.84 -9.42 -22.29
C PRO A 97 -10.89 -8.41 -21.64
N ARG A 98 -11.41 -7.27 -21.20
CA ARG A 98 -10.61 -6.23 -20.51
C ARG A 98 -10.59 -6.50 -19.02
N THR A 99 -9.42 -6.50 -18.40
CA THR A 99 -9.28 -6.55 -16.94
C THR A 99 -9.05 -5.14 -16.40
N TYR A 100 -9.80 -4.75 -15.38
CA TYR A 100 -9.63 -3.45 -14.69
C TYR A 100 -9.80 -3.64 -13.19
N THR A 101 -9.23 -2.74 -12.41
CA THR A 101 -9.44 -2.69 -10.95
C THR A 101 -10.59 -1.73 -10.66
N ASP A 102 -11.61 -2.20 -9.94
CA ASP A 102 -12.74 -1.35 -9.53
C ASP A 102 -12.34 -0.35 -8.43
N LEU A 103 -13.27 0.54 -8.06
CA LEU A 103 -13.06 1.56 -7.02
C LEU A 103 -12.78 0.95 -5.63
N GLU A 104 -13.08 -0.34 -5.44
CA GLU A 104 -12.85 -1.08 -4.20
C GLU A 104 -11.53 -1.89 -4.24
N GLY A 105 -10.76 -1.79 -5.33
CA GLY A 105 -9.47 -2.48 -5.47
C GLY A 105 -9.58 -3.91 -5.99
N HIS A 106 -10.75 -4.38 -6.42
CA HIS A 106 -10.92 -5.74 -6.95
C HIS A 106 -10.68 -5.78 -8.46
N GLN A 107 -9.97 -6.81 -8.94
CA GLN A 107 -9.88 -7.07 -10.38
C GLN A 107 -11.22 -7.59 -10.93
N GLN A 108 -11.72 -6.90 -11.95
CA GLN A 108 -12.92 -7.23 -12.70
C GLN A 108 -12.56 -7.53 -14.15
N THR A 109 -13.26 -8.48 -14.77
CA THR A 109 -13.09 -8.82 -16.19
C THR A 109 -14.34 -8.46 -16.98
N GLN A 110 -14.22 -7.49 -17.87
CA GLN A 110 -15.28 -7.05 -18.78
C GLN A 110 -15.27 -7.90 -20.05
N LYS A 111 -16.32 -8.71 -20.24
CA LYS A 111 -16.56 -9.51 -21.47
C LYS A 111 -17.41 -8.79 -22.51
N TYR A 112 -18.28 -7.89 -22.06
CA TYR A 112 -19.17 -7.11 -22.91
C TYR A 112 -18.96 -5.62 -22.66
N ALA A 113 -18.84 -4.85 -23.74
CA ALA A 113 -18.88 -3.41 -23.73
C ALA A 113 -20.26 -2.92 -24.18
N GLN A 114 -20.72 -1.85 -23.54
CA GLN A 114 -21.94 -1.13 -23.89
C GLN A 114 -21.61 0.36 -23.86
N THR A 115 -22.26 1.15 -24.71
CA THR A 115 -22.03 2.59 -24.76
C THR A 115 -22.34 3.25 -23.42
N LYS A 116 -21.40 4.06 -22.92
CA LYS A 116 -21.50 4.75 -21.63
C LYS A 116 -22.72 5.67 -21.60
N GLY A 117 -23.48 5.64 -20.50
CA GLY A 117 -24.69 6.48 -20.32
C GLY A 117 -25.98 5.88 -20.88
N THR A 118 -25.91 4.73 -21.56
CA THR A 118 -27.10 4.03 -22.06
C THR A 118 -27.60 2.98 -21.07
N ARG A 119 -28.91 2.69 -21.10
CA ARG A 119 -29.51 1.59 -20.35
C ARG A 119 -29.57 0.32 -21.23
N PRO A 120 -29.32 -0.89 -20.69
CA PRO A 120 -29.46 -2.10 -21.49
C PRO A 120 -30.93 -2.38 -21.83
N ARG A 121 -31.19 -3.00 -22.99
CA ARG A 121 -32.53 -3.22 -23.57
C ARG A 121 -32.82 -4.71 -23.83
N PRO A 122 -34.09 -5.14 -23.89
CA PRO A 122 -34.41 -6.49 -24.34
C PRO A 122 -33.96 -6.68 -25.79
N PHE A 123 -33.29 -7.80 -26.07
CA PHE A 123 -32.87 -8.18 -27.41
C PHE A 123 -33.96 -9.01 -28.08
N TRP A 124 -34.60 -8.43 -29.09
CA TRP A 124 -35.59 -9.08 -29.92
C TRP A 124 -34.96 -9.64 -31.19
N MET A 125 -35.07 -10.96 -31.41
CA MET A 125 -34.67 -11.55 -32.69
C MET A 125 -35.53 -10.99 -33.83
N PRO A 126 -34.99 -10.84 -35.06
CA PRO A 126 -35.76 -10.31 -36.21
C PRO A 126 -37.10 -11.03 -36.44
N GLY A 127 -37.12 -12.35 -36.29
CA GLY A 127 -38.36 -13.12 -36.41
C GLY A 127 -39.36 -12.90 -35.27
N MET A 128 -38.92 -12.50 -34.07
CA MET A 128 -39.82 -12.09 -32.99
C MET A 128 -40.46 -10.74 -33.28
N VAL A 129 -39.72 -9.79 -33.86
CA VAL A 129 -40.27 -8.51 -34.33
C VAL A 129 -41.33 -8.76 -35.41
N ALA A 130 -41.05 -9.68 -36.35
CA ALA A 130 -42.02 -10.06 -37.39
C ALA A 130 -43.32 -10.65 -36.79
N LYS A 131 -43.21 -11.56 -35.81
CA LYS A 131 -44.37 -12.10 -35.07
C LYS A 131 -45.19 -10.99 -34.41
N PHE A 132 -44.52 -10.02 -33.78
CA PHE A 132 -45.18 -8.87 -33.16
C PHE A 132 -45.95 -8.01 -34.16
N GLN A 133 -45.31 -7.65 -35.27
CA GLN A 133 -45.94 -6.84 -36.31
C GLN A 133 -47.12 -7.54 -36.98
N ALA A 134 -47.07 -8.88 -37.07
CA ALA A 134 -48.17 -9.70 -37.56
C ALA A 134 -49.26 -9.96 -36.50
N ALA A 135 -49.07 -9.53 -35.24
CA ALA A 135 -49.90 -9.90 -34.09
C ALA A 135 -50.13 -11.41 -33.99
N GLU A 136 -49.10 -12.21 -34.30
CA GLU A 136 -49.15 -13.66 -34.25
C GLU A 136 -49.31 -14.13 -32.79
N VAL A 137 -50.15 -15.15 -32.57
CA VAL A 137 -50.32 -15.74 -31.24
C VAL A 137 -49.07 -16.51 -30.84
N VAL A 138 -48.49 -16.17 -29.69
CA VAL A 138 -47.30 -16.81 -29.13
C VAL A 138 -47.68 -17.47 -27.80
N PRO A 139 -47.91 -18.80 -27.75
CA PRO A 139 -48.41 -19.45 -26.53
C PRO A 139 -47.46 -19.32 -25.32
N VAL A 140 -46.16 -19.41 -25.56
CA VAL A 140 -45.13 -19.36 -24.52
C VAL A 140 -44.02 -18.39 -24.93
N LEU A 141 -43.66 -17.45 -24.04
CA LEU A 141 -42.51 -16.55 -24.22
C LEU A 141 -41.43 -16.85 -23.17
N TYR A 142 -40.21 -17.12 -23.64
CA TYR A 142 -39.03 -17.36 -22.80
C TYR A 142 -38.16 -16.11 -22.69
N LEU A 143 -37.75 -15.74 -21.48
CA LEU A 143 -36.77 -14.68 -21.19
C LEU A 143 -35.47 -15.36 -20.76
N VAL A 144 -34.38 -15.16 -21.51
CA VAL A 144 -33.08 -15.80 -21.22
C VAL A 144 -31.98 -14.76 -21.01
N GLU A 145 -31.04 -15.03 -20.09
CA GLU A 145 -29.91 -14.13 -19.85
C GLU A 145 -28.85 -14.24 -20.95
N GLY A 146 -28.82 -13.29 -21.88
CA GLY A 146 -27.81 -13.17 -22.94
C GLY A 146 -28.37 -13.31 -24.35
N GLU A 147 -27.83 -12.53 -25.27
CA GLU A 147 -28.31 -12.41 -26.66
C GLU A 147 -27.99 -13.65 -27.49
N LEU A 148 -26.79 -14.21 -27.32
CA LEU A 148 -26.38 -15.44 -28.01
C LEU A 148 -27.25 -16.63 -27.62
N LYS A 149 -27.67 -16.72 -26.35
CA LYS A 149 -28.58 -17.75 -25.86
C LYS A 149 -29.96 -17.62 -26.48
N ALA A 150 -30.47 -16.39 -26.57
CA ALA A 150 -31.73 -16.12 -27.24
C ALA A 150 -31.66 -16.48 -28.74
N ALA A 151 -30.58 -16.13 -29.42
CA ALA A 151 -30.38 -16.51 -30.82
C ALA A 151 -30.32 -18.04 -31.01
N ALA A 152 -29.58 -18.74 -30.15
CA ALA A 152 -29.48 -20.21 -30.18
C ALA A 152 -30.83 -20.90 -29.94
N ALA A 153 -31.62 -20.38 -28.99
CA ALA A 153 -32.96 -20.86 -28.68
C ALA A 153 -33.97 -20.58 -29.81
N PHE A 154 -33.92 -19.38 -30.39
CA PHE A 154 -34.77 -18.98 -31.49
C PHE A 154 -34.50 -19.82 -32.74
N ALA A 155 -33.22 -20.12 -33.03
CA ALA A 155 -32.82 -21.01 -34.13
C ALA A 155 -33.40 -22.43 -34.02
N ARG A 156 -33.89 -22.80 -32.84
CA ARG A 156 -34.50 -24.10 -32.53
C ARG A 156 -36.02 -24.01 -32.30
N GLY A 157 -36.63 -22.91 -32.70
CA GLY A 157 -38.09 -22.73 -32.73
C GLY A 157 -38.71 -22.16 -31.45
N LEU A 158 -37.92 -21.78 -30.44
CA LEU A 158 -38.46 -21.14 -29.24
C LEU A 158 -38.80 -19.67 -29.50
N ALA A 159 -39.97 -19.23 -29.03
CA ALA A 159 -40.28 -17.82 -28.92
C ALA A 159 -39.58 -17.23 -27.69
N VAL A 160 -38.52 -16.46 -27.92
CA VAL A 160 -37.55 -16.09 -26.88
C VAL A 160 -37.09 -14.64 -27.03
N VAL A 161 -36.80 -13.99 -25.91
CA VAL A 161 -36.19 -12.66 -25.82
C VAL A 161 -34.91 -12.75 -25.01
N GLY A 162 -33.84 -12.11 -25.50
CA GLY A 162 -32.54 -12.09 -24.84
C GLY A 162 -32.42 -10.91 -23.87
N MET A 163 -31.92 -11.17 -22.67
CA MET A 163 -31.75 -10.17 -21.62
C MET A 163 -30.27 -9.97 -21.33
N PRO A 164 -29.67 -8.81 -21.66
CA PRO A 164 -28.29 -8.44 -21.32
C PRO A 164 -27.90 -8.67 -19.86
N SER A 165 -28.88 -8.50 -18.97
CA SER A 165 -28.80 -8.71 -17.54
C SER A 165 -30.24 -8.77 -16.97
N ASN A 166 -30.39 -9.29 -15.75
CA ASN A 166 -31.68 -9.34 -15.07
C ASN A 166 -32.33 -7.97 -14.83
N ALA A 167 -31.55 -6.88 -14.84
CA ALA A 167 -32.06 -5.53 -14.66
C ALA A 167 -32.91 -5.02 -15.83
N VAL A 168 -32.78 -5.64 -17.01
CA VAL A 168 -33.45 -5.22 -18.25
C VAL A 168 -34.95 -5.51 -18.23
N VAL A 169 -35.39 -6.43 -17.38
CA VAL A 169 -36.79 -6.84 -17.29
C VAL A 169 -37.68 -5.72 -16.71
N SER A 170 -37.08 -4.70 -16.09
CA SER A 170 -37.78 -3.64 -15.36
C SER A 170 -37.50 -2.24 -15.91
N ASP A 171 -38.56 -1.44 -16.04
CA ASP A 171 -38.50 0.02 -16.10
C ASP A 171 -38.78 0.63 -14.72
N LYS A 172 -38.28 1.86 -14.51
CA LYS A 172 -38.64 2.66 -13.32
C LYS A 172 -39.66 3.72 -13.71
N HIS A 173 -40.79 3.71 -13.02
CA HIS A 173 -41.83 4.73 -13.15
C HIS A 173 -42.24 5.23 -11.76
N ASN A 174 -42.04 6.52 -11.45
CA ASN A 174 -42.31 7.12 -10.15
C ASN A 174 -41.76 6.29 -8.96
N ASP A 175 -40.50 5.86 -9.07
CA ASP A 175 -39.80 4.98 -8.12
C ASP A 175 -40.35 3.56 -7.93
N VAL A 176 -41.38 3.18 -8.68
CA VAL A 176 -41.91 1.81 -8.75
C VAL A 176 -41.28 1.07 -9.95
N ARG A 177 -40.88 -0.19 -9.74
CA ARG A 177 -40.44 -1.06 -10.84
C ARG A 177 -41.64 -1.66 -11.55
N VAL A 178 -41.72 -1.48 -12.86
CA VAL A 178 -42.74 -2.05 -13.72
C VAL A 178 -42.08 -2.89 -14.80
N LEU A 179 -42.82 -3.84 -15.38
CA LEU A 179 -42.30 -4.62 -16.50
C LEU A 179 -41.91 -3.69 -17.64
N GLU A 180 -40.77 -3.94 -18.27
CA GLU A 180 -40.28 -3.14 -19.40
C GLU A 180 -41.34 -3.01 -20.50
N GLY A 181 -41.43 -1.81 -21.09
CA GLY A 181 -42.53 -1.44 -21.98
C GLY A 181 -42.68 -2.34 -23.21
N SER A 182 -41.58 -2.72 -23.87
CA SER A 182 -41.61 -3.61 -25.04
C SER A 182 -42.07 -5.03 -24.68
N LEU A 183 -41.67 -5.57 -23.52
CA LEU A 183 -42.18 -6.85 -23.00
C LEU A 183 -43.69 -6.79 -22.78
N THR A 184 -44.16 -5.72 -22.14
CA THR A 184 -45.60 -5.49 -21.90
C THR A 184 -46.39 -5.42 -23.21
N ALA A 185 -45.89 -4.68 -24.19
CA ALA A 185 -46.50 -4.58 -25.51
C ALA A 185 -46.56 -5.94 -26.20
N PHE A 186 -45.46 -6.70 -26.19
CA PHE A 186 -45.40 -8.02 -26.82
C PHE A 186 -46.39 -9.01 -26.22
N LEU A 187 -46.45 -9.08 -24.89
CA LEU A 187 -47.38 -9.98 -24.17
C LEU A 187 -48.84 -9.73 -24.56
N ARG A 188 -49.23 -8.46 -24.72
CA ARG A 188 -50.60 -8.06 -25.10
C ARG A 188 -50.88 -8.32 -26.57
N THR A 189 -50.03 -7.83 -27.47
CA THR A 189 -50.25 -7.92 -28.93
C THR A 189 -50.20 -9.35 -29.42
N CYS A 190 -49.23 -10.15 -28.95
CA CYS A 190 -49.06 -11.55 -29.36
C CYS A 190 -49.85 -12.54 -28.50
N LYS A 191 -50.74 -12.05 -27.62
CA LYS A 191 -51.62 -12.87 -26.76
C LYS A 191 -50.87 -14.00 -26.05
N VAL A 192 -49.81 -13.67 -25.34
CA VAL A 192 -48.97 -14.66 -24.66
C VAL A 192 -49.68 -15.23 -23.44
N GLU A 193 -49.84 -16.54 -23.38
CA GLU A 193 -50.53 -17.22 -22.27
C GLU A 193 -49.58 -17.58 -21.12
N THR A 194 -48.35 -17.97 -21.45
CA THR A 194 -47.32 -18.38 -20.50
C THR A 194 -46.03 -17.60 -20.68
N ILE A 195 -45.47 -17.07 -19.60
CA ILE A 195 -44.14 -16.44 -19.59
C ILE A 195 -43.18 -17.22 -18.70
N VAL A 196 -41.94 -17.38 -19.16
CA VAL A 196 -40.90 -18.14 -18.46
C VAL A 196 -39.64 -17.29 -18.31
N LEU A 197 -39.19 -17.07 -17.07
CA LEU A 197 -37.85 -16.55 -16.79
C LEU A 197 -36.87 -17.72 -16.65
N LEU A 198 -35.90 -17.81 -17.54
CA LEU A 198 -34.91 -18.90 -17.59
C LEU A 198 -33.50 -18.38 -17.29
N HIS A 199 -32.95 -18.81 -16.16
CA HIS A 199 -31.56 -18.55 -15.79
C HIS A 199 -30.63 -19.72 -16.15
N ASP A 200 -29.34 -19.45 -16.10
CA ASP A 200 -28.29 -20.45 -16.32
C ASP A 200 -28.27 -21.53 -15.23
N ALA A 201 -27.55 -22.63 -15.51
CA ALA A 201 -27.37 -23.72 -14.57
C ALA A 201 -26.66 -23.33 -13.26
N ASP A 202 -26.05 -22.14 -13.21
CA ASP A 202 -25.30 -21.64 -12.07
C ASP A 202 -26.15 -20.86 -11.04
N ALA A 203 -27.47 -20.80 -11.25
CA ALA A 203 -28.42 -20.13 -10.36
C ALA A 203 -28.49 -20.76 -8.96
N LEU A 204 -28.33 -22.09 -8.86
CA LEU A 204 -28.23 -22.84 -7.61
C LEU A 204 -26.79 -23.30 -7.34
N THR A 205 -25.84 -22.40 -7.50
CA THR A 205 -24.44 -22.64 -7.15
C THR A 205 -23.88 -21.52 -6.28
N VAL A 206 -22.89 -21.84 -5.44
CA VAL A 206 -22.16 -20.87 -4.63
C VAL A 206 -20.66 -21.00 -4.87
N LYS A 207 -19.95 -19.87 -4.85
CA LYS A 207 -18.49 -19.84 -4.89
C LYS A 207 -17.99 -19.60 -3.48
N TRP A 208 -17.41 -20.64 -2.87
CA TRP A 208 -16.88 -20.55 -1.51
C TRP A 208 -15.74 -19.54 -1.42
N ALA A 209 -15.76 -18.73 -0.35
CA ALA A 209 -14.67 -17.87 0.09
C ALA A 209 -14.81 -17.66 1.62
N PRO A 210 -13.69 -17.60 2.37
CA PRO A 210 -13.71 -17.67 3.84
C PRO A 210 -14.45 -16.49 4.50
N ASP A 211 -14.31 -15.27 3.94
CA ASP A 211 -14.86 -14.05 4.54
C ASP A 211 -16.09 -13.50 3.78
N LYS A 212 -16.68 -14.28 2.88
CA LYS A 212 -17.84 -13.84 2.09
C LYS A 212 -19.10 -14.57 2.53
N ASP A 213 -20.16 -13.80 2.79
CA ASP A 213 -21.49 -14.33 3.03
C ASP A 213 -22.03 -15.01 1.77
N LEU A 214 -22.12 -16.34 1.81
CA LEU A 214 -22.51 -17.16 0.67
C LEU A 214 -23.99 -17.00 0.33
N ALA A 215 -24.81 -16.47 1.25
CA ALA A 215 -26.24 -16.24 1.02
C ALA A 215 -26.51 -15.10 0.04
N LEU A 216 -25.55 -14.20 -0.20
CA LEU A 216 -25.76 -12.99 -1.00
C LEU A 216 -26.14 -13.30 -2.45
N ARG A 217 -25.44 -14.22 -3.10
CA ARG A 217 -25.71 -14.59 -4.50
C ARG A 217 -27.06 -15.29 -4.66
N PRO A 218 -27.39 -16.36 -3.91
CA PRO A 218 -28.74 -16.95 -3.93
C PRO A 218 -29.85 -15.96 -3.56
N SER A 219 -29.59 -15.03 -2.63
CA SER A 219 -30.54 -13.96 -2.29
C SER A 219 -30.80 -13.02 -3.47
N SER A 220 -29.77 -12.69 -4.24
CA SER A 220 -29.90 -11.87 -5.45
C SER A 220 -30.77 -12.56 -6.50
N PHE A 221 -30.56 -13.86 -6.75
CA PHE A 221 -31.41 -14.63 -7.66
C PHE A 221 -32.87 -14.73 -7.16
N ALA A 222 -33.08 -15.06 -5.88
CA ALA A 222 -34.41 -15.11 -5.29
C ALA A 222 -35.14 -13.75 -5.43
N GLN A 223 -34.43 -12.64 -5.19
CA GLN A 223 -35.00 -11.31 -5.31
C GLN A 223 -35.29 -10.93 -6.77
N ALA A 224 -34.47 -11.36 -7.73
CA ALA A 224 -34.74 -11.17 -9.15
C ALA A 224 -36.02 -11.88 -9.58
N VAL A 225 -36.23 -13.13 -9.14
CA VAL A 225 -37.45 -13.91 -9.44
C VAL A 225 -38.69 -13.29 -8.78
N ILE A 226 -38.58 -12.86 -7.51
CA ILE A 226 -39.67 -12.18 -6.80
C ILE A 226 -40.04 -10.89 -7.51
N GLY A 227 -39.06 -10.04 -7.82
CA GLY A 227 -39.28 -8.77 -8.51
C GLY A 227 -39.89 -8.98 -9.91
N PHE A 228 -39.41 -9.98 -10.65
CA PHE A 228 -40.03 -10.37 -11.92
C PHE A 228 -41.51 -10.71 -11.76
N ARG A 229 -41.85 -11.53 -10.76
CA ARG A 229 -43.24 -11.89 -10.50
C ARG A 229 -44.08 -10.68 -10.08
N GLU A 230 -43.58 -9.82 -9.21
CA GLU A 230 -44.27 -8.59 -8.79
C GLU A 230 -44.64 -7.72 -10.00
N MET A 231 -43.72 -7.56 -10.95
CA MET A 231 -43.96 -6.77 -12.18
C MET A 231 -45.01 -7.37 -13.11
N LEU A 232 -45.24 -8.69 -13.06
CA LEU A 232 -46.28 -9.36 -13.85
C LEU A 232 -47.67 -9.26 -13.22
N GLN A 233 -47.78 -8.86 -11.94
CA GLN A 233 -49.06 -8.82 -11.22
C GLN A 233 -50.16 -8.07 -11.98
N PRO A 234 -49.93 -6.85 -12.53
CA PRO A 234 -50.96 -6.12 -13.25
C PRO A 234 -51.44 -6.82 -14.54
N LEU A 235 -50.60 -7.63 -15.16
CA LEU A 235 -50.94 -8.37 -16.39
C LEU A 235 -51.68 -9.68 -16.08
N LEU A 236 -51.33 -10.34 -14.98
CA LEU A 236 -52.00 -11.57 -14.53
C LEU A 236 -53.41 -11.30 -13.98
N ASP A 237 -53.61 -10.13 -13.35
CA ASP A 237 -54.91 -9.71 -12.82
C ASP A 237 -55.83 -9.11 -13.90
N ASP A 238 -55.30 -8.74 -15.06
CA ASP A 238 -56.06 -8.16 -16.17
C ASP A 238 -56.80 -9.26 -16.95
N GLU A 239 -58.14 -9.27 -16.83
CA GLU A 239 -59.00 -10.22 -17.54
C GLU A 239 -58.87 -10.11 -19.07
N ALA A 240 -58.55 -8.92 -19.60
CA ALA A 240 -58.34 -8.70 -21.03
C ALA A 240 -56.96 -9.16 -21.51
N CYS A 241 -56.02 -9.46 -20.60
CA CYS A 241 -54.72 -10.01 -20.94
C CYS A 241 -54.80 -11.54 -21.04
N ALA A 242 -54.17 -12.10 -22.10
CA ALA A 242 -54.09 -13.54 -22.31
C ALA A 242 -53.17 -14.25 -21.29
N LEU A 243 -52.29 -13.50 -20.61
CA LEU A 243 -51.30 -14.06 -19.69
C LEU A 243 -51.98 -14.68 -18.46
N LYS A 244 -51.81 -15.99 -18.25
CA LYS A 244 -52.37 -16.71 -17.10
C LYS A 244 -51.34 -17.48 -16.30
N ARG A 245 -50.14 -17.71 -16.84
CA ARG A 245 -49.11 -18.54 -16.20
C ARG A 245 -47.74 -17.89 -16.24
N ALA A 246 -47.02 -17.98 -15.13
CA ALA A 246 -45.64 -17.53 -15.01
C ALA A 246 -44.76 -18.59 -14.34
N PHE A 247 -43.60 -18.88 -14.94
CA PHE A 247 -42.63 -19.85 -14.43
C PHE A 247 -41.25 -19.23 -14.28
N TYR A 248 -40.54 -19.67 -13.25
CA TYR A 248 -39.10 -19.50 -13.13
C TYR A 248 -38.44 -20.85 -13.36
N LEU A 249 -37.49 -20.92 -14.30
CA LEU A 249 -36.72 -22.12 -14.60
C LEU A 249 -35.22 -21.78 -14.58
N HIS A 250 -34.39 -22.81 -14.40
CA HIS A 250 -32.96 -22.75 -14.62
C HIS A 250 -32.44 -24.11 -15.10
N GLY A 251 -31.24 -24.12 -15.71
CA GLY A 251 -30.53 -25.35 -16.01
C GLY A 251 -30.21 -26.12 -14.72
N LYS A 252 -30.22 -27.46 -14.77
CA LYS A 252 -29.81 -28.29 -13.65
C LYS A 252 -28.32 -28.11 -13.32
N ARG A 253 -27.98 -28.09 -12.04
CA ARG A 253 -26.62 -27.77 -11.55
C ARG A 253 -25.54 -28.72 -12.09
N GLU A 254 -25.91 -29.98 -12.35
CA GLU A 254 -25.05 -31.02 -12.92
C GLU A 254 -24.53 -30.64 -14.32
N LEU A 255 -25.21 -29.72 -15.01
CA LEU A 255 -24.75 -29.18 -16.30
C LEU A 255 -23.52 -28.27 -16.14
N CYS A 256 -23.29 -27.69 -14.96
CA CYS A 256 -22.09 -26.89 -14.69
C CYS A 256 -20.81 -27.72 -14.82
N GLU A 257 -20.84 -29.00 -14.45
CA GLU A 257 -19.69 -29.92 -14.54
C GLU A 257 -19.31 -30.22 -15.99
N LYS A 258 -20.29 -30.20 -16.88
CA LYS A 258 -20.11 -30.43 -18.32
C LYS A 258 -19.83 -29.16 -19.11
N ASN A 259 -19.60 -28.03 -18.42
CA ASN A 259 -19.47 -26.71 -19.00
C ASN A 259 -20.65 -26.32 -19.91
N ALA A 260 -21.85 -26.83 -19.61
CA ALA A 260 -23.10 -26.64 -20.35
C ALA A 260 -24.03 -25.68 -19.60
N LYS A 261 -23.51 -24.50 -19.22
CA LYS A 261 -24.17 -23.60 -18.26
C LYS A 261 -25.31 -22.79 -18.86
N GLY A 262 -25.03 -22.17 -20.00
CA GLY A 262 -26.01 -21.43 -20.79
C GLY A 262 -26.81 -22.36 -21.69
N LEU A 263 -27.95 -21.86 -22.16
CA LEU A 263 -28.79 -22.60 -23.11
C LEU A 263 -28.06 -22.85 -24.46
N ASP A 264 -27.20 -21.94 -24.90
CA ASP A 264 -26.32 -22.11 -26.06
C ASP A 264 -25.28 -23.22 -25.84
N ASP A 265 -24.57 -23.17 -24.70
CA ASP A 265 -23.59 -24.20 -24.32
C ASP A 265 -24.25 -25.59 -24.17
N LEU A 266 -25.50 -25.63 -23.69
CA LEU A 266 -26.25 -26.87 -23.50
C LEU A 266 -26.55 -27.56 -24.83
N PHE A 267 -27.00 -26.82 -25.85
CA PHE A 267 -27.22 -27.40 -27.17
C PHE A 267 -25.91 -27.86 -27.83
N GLN A 268 -24.81 -27.16 -27.58
CA GLN A 268 -23.49 -27.56 -28.06
C GLN A 268 -22.98 -28.84 -27.37
N ALA A 269 -23.21 -28.98 -26.06
CA ALA A 269 -22.78 -30.14 -25.29
C ALA A 269 -23.58 -31.41 -25.64
N PHE A 270 -24.81 -31.28 -26.13
CA PHE A 270 -25.69 -32.41 -26.47
C PHE A 270 -26.33 -32.25 -27.86
N PRO A 271 -25.53 -32.30 -28.95
CA PRO A 271 -26.01 -32.01 -30.30
C PRO A 271 -27.10 -32.98 -30.78
N ASP A 272 -27.07 -34.24 -30.33
CA ASP A 272 -28.05 -35.29 -30.71
C ASP A 272 -29.32 -35.25 -29.86
N GLN A 273 -29.37 -34.44 -28.79
CA GLN A 273 -30.49 -34.40 -27.84
C GLN A 273 -31.21 -33.06 -27.84
N GLN A 274 -31.05 -32.25 -28.90
CA GLN A 274 -31.64 -30.91 -28.98
C GLN A 274 -33.16 -30.94 -28.80
N GLN A 275 -33.88 -31.84 -29.48
CA GLN A 275 -35.33 -31.95 -29.31
C GLN A 275 -35.70 -32.36 -27.88
N ALA A 276 -34.97 -33.31 -27.28
CA ALA A 276 -35.21 -33.72 -25.89
C ALA A 276 -34.95 -32.59 -24.87
N ILE A 277 -34.04 -31.66 -25.16
CA ILE A 277 -33.82 -30.46 -24.34
C ILE A 277 -35.05 -29.54 -24.42
N LEU A 278 -35.59 -29.32 -25.63
CA LEU A 278 -36.77 -28.48 -25.85
C LEU A 278 -38.02 -29.11 -25.22
N ASP A 279 -38.19 -30.42 -25.36
CA ASP A 279 -39.30 -31.17 -24.79
C ASP A 279 -39.28 -31.08 -23.26
N ASP A 280 -38.11 -31.26 -22.63
CA ASP A 280 -37.96 -31.11 -21.18
C ASP A 280 -38.23 -29.66 -20.72
N LEU A 281 -37.78 -28.65 -21.49
CA LEU A 281 -38.07 -27.24 -21.19
C LEU A 281 -39.57 -26.92 -21.23
N ALA A 282 -40.30 -27.53 -22.19
CA ALA A 282 -41.74 -27.36 -22.35
C ALA A 282 -42.57 -27.96 -21.20
N LEU A 283 -42.01 -28.90 -20.43
CA LEU A 283 -42.62 -29.45 -19.22
C LEU A 283 -42.61 -28.46 -18.04
N HIS A 284 -41.90 -27.34 -18.15
CA HIS A 284 -41.78 -26.31 -17.12
C HIS A 284 -41.32 -26.87 -15.76
N THR A 285 -42.20 -26.91 -14.76
CA THR A 285 -41.88 -27.44 -13.42
C THR A 285 -41.88 -28.96 -13.33
N GLU A 286 -42.41 -29.64 -14.35
CA GLU A 286 -42.39 -31.10 -14.46
C GLU A 286 -41.13 -31.60 -15.21
N ALA A 287 -40.25 -30.69 -15.63
CA ALA A 287 -38.95 -31.00 -16.20
C ALA A 287 -38.12 -31.86 -15.23
N THR A 288 -37.48 -32.91 -15.74
CA THR A 288 -36.71 -33.85 -14.90
C THR A 288 -35.30 -34.11 -15.42
N LYS A 289 -34.96 -33.70 -16.66
CA LYS A 289 -33.68 -34.06 -17.28
C LYS A 289 -32.68 -32.92 -17.30
N TYR A 290 -33.06 -31.75 -17.81
CA TYR A 290 -32.17 -30.63 -18.08
C TYR A 290 -32.53 -29.38 -17.28
N PHE A 291 -33.82 -29.16 -17.03
CA PHE A 291 -34.30 -27.97 -16.32
C PHE A 291 -34.93 -28.32 -14.98
N ALA A 292 -34.97 -27.34 -14.10
CA ALA A 292 -35.71 -27.35 -12.85
C ALA A 292 -36.23 -25.94 -12.56
N GLY A 293 -37.23 -25.81 -11.69
CA GLY A 293 -37.75 -24.49 -11.35
C GLY A 293 -39.01 -24.49 -10.49
N ARG A 294 -39.73 -23.38 -10.54
CA ARG A 294 -40.92 -23.13 -9.73
C ARG A 294 -42.02 -22.44 -10.54
N ASN A 295 -43.26 -22.82 -10.25
CA ASN A 295 -44.43 -22.08 -10.69
C ASN A 295 -44.53 -20.84 -9.80
N ILE A 296 -44.45 -19.68 -10.42
CA ILE A 296 -44.50 -18.38 -9.76
C ILE A 296 -45.79 -17.64 -10.09
N THR A 297 -46.77 -18.29 -10.74
CA THR A 297 -48.05 -17.67 -11.13
C THR A 297 -48.75 -17.02 -9.93
N THR A 298 -48.72 -17.64 -8.76
CA THR A 298 -49.24 -17.08 -7.50
C THR A 298 -48.10 -16.43 -6.70
N PRO A 299 -48.31 -15.28 -6.02
CA PRO A 299 -47.25 -14.53 -5.33
C PRO A 299 -46.81 -15.15 -3.99
N HIS A 300 -46.36 -16.40 -4.00
CA HIS A 300 -45.83 -17.11 -2.83
C HIS A 300 -44.32 -16.91 -2.67
N TYR A 301 -43.91 -15.69 -2.26
CA TYR A 301 -42.50 -15.30 -2.23
C TYR A 301 -41.62 -16.13 -1.30
N ASP A 302 -42.16 -16.68 -0.21
CA ASP A 302 -41.40 -17.53 0.70
C ASP A 302 -41.04 -18.88 0.06
N LEU A 303 -41.86 -19.41 -0.85
CA LEU A 303 -41.51 -20.61 -1.61
C LEU A 303 -40.31 -20.35 -2.53
N VAL A 304 -40.24 -19.16 -3.13
CA VAL A 304 -39.08 -18.74 -3.93
C VAL A 304 -37.84 -18.62 -3.05
N ARG A 305 -37.92 -17.95 -1.90
CA ARG A 305 -36.77 -17.84 -0.98
C ARG A 305 -36.30 -19.20 -0.46
N ASN A 306 -37.22 -20.09 -0.12
CA ASN A 306 -36.92 -21.45 0.33
C ASN A 306 -36.24 -22.26 -0.78
N TYR A 307 -36.65 -22.08 -2.04
CA TYR A 307 -36.04 -22.76 -3.18
C TYR A 307 -34.54 -22.45 -3.34
N PHE A 308 -34.13 -21.21 -3.03
CA PHE A 308 -32.73 -20.78 -3.05
C PHE A 308 -32.01 -20.95 -1.70
N GLY A 309 -32.61 -21.63 -0.69
CA GLY A 309 -32.00 -21.81 0.63
C GLY A 309 -31.88 -20.52 1.47
N VAL A 310 -32.52 -19.43 1.05
CA VAL A 310 -32.50 -18.12 1.73
C VAL A 310 -33.84 -17.80 2.39
N GLY A 311 -34.62 -18.83 2.69
CA GLY A 311 -35.85 -18.77 3.45
C GLY A 311 -35.68 -18.22 4.87
N ARG A 312 -36.81 -17.93 5.53
CA ARG A 312 -36.88 -17.73 6.99
C ARG A 312 -37.53 -18.97 7.60
N VAL A 313 -36.78 -20.08 7.57
CA VAL A 313 -37.20 -21.37 8.12
C VAL A 313 -36.39 -21.68 9.38
N LEU A 314 -36.88 -22.62 10.20
CA LEU A 314 -36.09 -23.18 11.29
C LEU A 314 -34.84 -23.86 10.71
N ASN A 315 -33.69 -23.65 11.35
CA ASN A 315 -32.39 -24.17 10.92
C ASN A 315 -32.02 -23.80 9.47
N ALA A 316 -32.28 -22.55 9.07
CA ALA A 316 -32.07 -22.07 7.71
C ALA A 316 -30.61 -22.23 7.22
N GLU A 317 -29.64 -22.12 8.11
CA GLU A 317 -28.22 -22.38 7.86
C GLU A 317 -27.95 -23.85 7.48
N THR A 318 -28.63 -24.79 8.13
CA THR A 318 -28.53 -26.23 7.82
C THR A 318 -29.20 -26.54 6.48
N VAL A 319 -30.37 -25.96 6.23
CA VAL A 319 -31.07 -26.09 4.93
C VAL A 319 -30.22 -25.52 3.79
N PHE A 320 -29.60 -24.36 4.01
CA PHE A 320 -28.67 -23.76 3.06
C PHE A 320 -27.45 -24.65 2.81
N TYR A 321 -26.82 -25.16 3.86
CA TYR A 321 -25.69 -26.07 3.74
C TYR A 321 -26.05 -27.31 2.93
N LYS A 322 -27.16 -27.99 3.24
CA LYS A 322 -27.63 -29.17 2.51
C LYS A 322 -27.85 -28.90 1.01
N LEU A 323 -28.37 -27.72 0.66
CA LEU A 323 -28.57 -27.33 -0.74
C LEU A 323 -27.24 -27.12 -1.49
N TYR A 324 -26.21 -26.64 -0.79
CA TYR A 324 -24.93 -26.22 -1.36
C TYR A 324 -23.72 -27.04 -0.87
N ALA A 325 -23.94 -28.22 -0.31
CA ALA A 325 -22.91 -29.03 0.35
C ALA A 325 -21.73 -29.36 -0.58
N ASP A 326 -22.02 -29.68 -1.85
CA ASP A 326 -21.02 -29.99 -2.88
C ASP A 326 -20.07 -28.80 -3.15
N TYR A 327 -20.54 -27.57 -2.95
CA TYR A 327 -19.76 -26.35 -3.18
C TYR A 327 -19.03 -25.87 -1.92
N ILE A 328 -19.62 -26.07 -0.74
CA ILE A 328 -19.06 -25.66 0.54
C ILE A 328 -18.03 -26.69 1.02
N GLY A 329 -18.34 -27.98 0.93
CA GLY A 329 -17.51 -29.08 1.45
C GLY A 329 -17.41 -29.07 2.97
N HIS A 330 -16.26 -29.51 3.50
CA HIS A 330 -15.93 -29.53 4.93
C HIS A 330 -15.16 -28.26 5.36
N ARG A 331 -15.66 -27.09 4.97
CA ARG A 331 -15.03 -25.79 5.24
C ARG A 331 -15.96 -24.89 6.03
N GLU A 332 -15.39 -24.05 6.90
CA GLU A 332 -16.13 -22.94 7.51
C GLU A 332 -16.74 -22.06 6.41
N PHE A 333 -17.96 -21.61 6.63
CA PHE A 333 -18.65 -20.71 5.70
C PHE A 333 -19.49 -19.68 6.43
N VAL A 334 -19.72 -18.55 5.77
CA VAL A 334 -20.56 -17.47 6.30
C VAL A 334 -21.95 -17.54 5.68
N TYR A 335 -22.97 -17.48 6.53
CA TYR A 335 -24.37 -17.37 6.16
C TYR A 335 -25.07 -16.31 7.01
N ARG A 336 -25.55 -15.24 6.37
CA ARG A 336 -26.25 -14.12 7.03
C ARG A 336 -25.44 -13.49 8.18
N GLY A 337 -24.16 -13.25 7.92
CA GLY A 337 -23.24 -12.65 8.89
C GLY A 337 -22.70 -13.58 9.97
N ARG A 338 -23.08 -14.85 9.99
CA ARG A 338 -22.62 -15.84 10.97
C ARG A 338 -21.73 -16.89 10.30
N CYS A 339 -20.62 -17.22 10.94
CA CYS A 339 -19.72 -18.31 10.55
C CYS A 339 -20.25 -19.63 11.13
N TYR A 340 -20.29 -20.65 10.29
CA TYR A 340 -20.67 -22.01 10.65
C TYR A 340 -19.62 -23.01 10.18
N TYR A 341 -19.48 -24.11 10.92
CA TYR A 341 -18.68 -25.25 10.54
C TYR A 341 -19.57 -26.47 10.26
N PRO A 342 -19.44 -27.14 9.10
CA PRO A 342 -20.17 -28.37 8.81
C PRO A 342 -19.77 -29.54 9.71
N ASP A 343 -20.77 -30.23 10.27
CA ASP A 343 -20.60 -31.47 11.04
C ASP A 343 -21.60 -32.52 10.51
N GLY A 344 -21.15 -33.30 9.52
CA GLY A 344 -22.02 -34.19 8.76
C GLY A 344 -23.10 -33.42 7.99
N ASP A 345 -24.36 -33.74 8.26
CA ASP A 345 -25.54 -33.11 7.65
C ASP A 345 -26.02 -31.85 8.40
N GLU A 346 -25.42 -31.55 9.55
CA GLU A 346 -25.74 -30.36 10.36
C GLU A 346 -24.60 -29.35 10.29
N VAL A 347 -24.84 -28.15 10.81
CA VAL A 347 -23.81 -27.12 10.93
C VAL A 347 -23.82 -26.54 12.33
N SER A 348 -22.63 -26.31 12.88
CA SER A 348 -22.43 -25.72 14.19
C SER A 348 -22.06 -24.24 14.05
N TYR A 349 -22.62 -23.39 14.92
CA TYR A 349 -22.27 -21.99 14.96
C TYR A 349 -20.88 -21.78 15.55
N VAL A 350 -20.04 -20.98 14.89
CA VAL A 350 -18.68 -20.69 15.33
C VAL A 350 -18.60 -19.31 15.97
N LYS A 351 -18.93 -18.26 15.21
CA LYS A 351 -18.86 -16.84 15.61
C LYS A 351 -19.54 -15.95 14.58
N HIS A 352 -19.71 -14.67 14.89
CA HIS A 352 -20.09 -13.67 13.90
C HIS A 352 -18.90 -13.32 12.97
N GLN A 353 -19.17 -13.06 11.68
CA GLN A 353 -18.14 -12.77 10.67
C GLN A 353 -17.24 -11.58 11.07
N ASP A 354 -17.83 -10.56 11.67
CA ASP A 354 -17.13 -9.34 12.08
C ASP A 354 -16.43 -9.46 13.44
N ALA A 355 -16.59 -10.55 14.19
CA ALA A 355 -16.06 -10.65 15.56
C ALA A 355 -14.53 -10.43 15.61
N ALA A 356 -13.81 -10.93 14.60
CA ALA A 356 -12.36 -10.75 14.47
C ALA A 356 -11.92 -9.32 14.12
N ARG A 357 -12.87 -8.44 13.72
CA ARG A 357 -12.60 -7.02 13.43
C ARG A 357 -12.62 -6.15 14.67
N PHE A 358 -12.93 -6.73 15.82
CA PHE A 358 -12.92 -6.06 17.12
C PHE A 358 -12.06 -6.85 18.09
N ALA A 359 -11.47 -6.17 19.05
CA ALA A 359 -10.81 -6.83 20.15
C ALA A 359 -10.97 -6.02 21.43
N ARG A 360 -11.04 -6.74 22.54
CA ARG A 360 -10.87 -6.16 23.86
C ARG A 360 -9.41 -6.28 24.27
N ILE A 361 -8.79 -5.19 24.67
CA ILE A 361 -7.39 -5.15 25.10
C ILE A 361 -7.35 -4.52 26.49
N GLY A 362 -7.10 -5.34 27.51
CA GLY A 362 -7.32 -4.96 28.90
C GLY A 362 -8.80 -4.65 29.17
N SER A 363 -9.10 -3.40 29.55
CA SER A 363 -10.47 -2.92 29.78
C SER A 363 -11.12 -2.30 28.54
N ASP A 364 -10.35 -1.98 27.51
CA ASP A 364 -10.77 -1.11 26.42
C ASP A 364 -11.08 -1.90 25.15
N TRP A 365 -11.96 -1.36 24.32
CA TRP A 365 -12.40 -1.97 23.07
C TRP A 365 -11.79 -1.25 21.87
N TYR A 366 -11.40 -2.04 20.87
CA TYR A 366 -10.73 -1.59 19.67
C TYR A 366 -11.36 -2.20 18.42
N LYS A 367 -11.22 -1.50 17.30
CA LYS A 367 -11.66 -1.95 15.96
C LYS A 367 -10.52 -1.80 14.96
N TRP A 368 -10.30 -2.83 14.15
CA TRP A 368 -9.44 -2.72 12.97
C TRP A 368 -10.16 -1.97 11.86
N ILE A 369 -9.55 -0.91 11.36
CA ILE A 369 -10.02 -0.11 10.24
C ILE A 369 -8.95 -0.02 9.15
N TYR A 370 -9.38 0.15 7.91
CA TYR A 370 -8.49 0.42 6.78
C TYR A 370 -8.59 1.89 6.42
N GLN A 371 -7.45 2.58 6.42
CA GLN A 371 -7.34 3.97 6.02
C GLN A 371 -6.50 4.09 4.75
N PRO A 372 -6.86 4.96 3.79
CA PRO A 372 -6.00 5.27 2.65
C PRO A 372 -4.64 5.82 3.12
N ASN A 373 -3.56 5.44 2.43
CA ASN A 373 -2.22 5.96 2.65
C ASN A 373 -1.82 6.92 1.51
N GLY A 374 -0.77 7.73 1.72
CA GLY A 374 -0.31 8.72 0.74
C GLY A 374 0.34 8.16 -0.54
N ILE A 375 0.41 6.83 -0.67
CA ILE A 375 1.02 6.11 -1.81
C ILE A 375 -0.08 5.35 -2.59
N GLY A 376 -1.36 5.58 -2.29
CA GLY A 376 -2.49 4.97 -3.00
C GLY A 376 -2.90 3.57 -2.51
N GLY A 377 -2.33 3.09 -1.40
CA GLY A 377 -2.70 1.83 -0.74
C GLY A 377 -3.59 2.03 0.49
N MET A 378 -3.99 0.93 1.13
CA MET A 378 -4.69 0.94 2.42
C MET A 378 -3.72 0.56 3.54
N ARG A 379 -3.84 1.18 4.72
CA ARG A 379 -3.16 0.79 5.95
C ARG A 379 -4.17 0.28 6.97
N GLU A 380 -3.86 -0.85 7.59
CA GLU A 380 -4.60 -1.34 8.75
C GLU A 380 -4.22 -0.51 9.99
N VAL A 381 -5.23 0.00 10.69
CA VAL A 381 -5.07 0.79 11.92
C VAL A 381 -6.01 0.24 12.98
N LEU A 382 -5.51 0.13 14.21
CA LEU A 382 -6.30 -0.25 15.37
C LEU A 382 -6.76 1.01 16.10
N GLU A 383 -8.05 1.28 16.07
CA GLU A 383 -8.66 2.47 16.70
C GLU A 383 -9.45 2.11 17.95
N ASN A 384 -9.45 3.01 18.92
CA ASN A 384 -10.33 2.92 20.07
C ASN A 384 -11.79 2.97 19.61
N PHE A 385 -12.62 2.07 20.14
CA PHE A 385 -14.02 1.96 19.76
C PHE A 385 -14.91 1.82 20.99
N LYS A 386 -16.02 2.55 21.02
CA LYS A 386 -16.93 2.54 22.17
C LYS A 386 -17.73 1.24 22.18
N VAL A 387 -17.67 0.49 23.29
CA VAL A 387 -18.43 -0.77 23.45
C VAL A 387 -19.94 -0.58 23.25
N GLY A 388 -20.49 0.57 23.64
CA GLY A 388 -21.91 0.88 23.45
C GLY A 388 -22.33 0.99 21.98
N GLU A 389 -21.42 1.41 21.08
CA GLU A 389 -21.70 1.40 19.63
C GLU A 389 -21.67 -0.04 19.10
N ILE A 390 -20.73 -0.86 19.55
CA ILE A 390 -20.68 -2.29 19.20
C ILE A 390 -22.00 -2.97 19.61
N GLN A 391 -22.47 -2.71 20.83
CA GLN A 391 -23.75 -3.26 21.31
C GLN A 391 -24.96 -2.77 20.49
N ARG A 392 -24.95 -1.51 20.04
CA ARG A 392 -26.03 -0.97 19.19
C ARG A 392 -26.02 -1.59 17.79
N ASP A 393 -24.85 -1.67 17.17
CA ASP A 393 -24.67 -2.20 15.82
C ASP A 393 -24.99 -3.70 15.77
N TYR A 394 -24.55 -4.45 16.78
CA TYR A 394 -24.72 -5.90 16.88
C TYR A 394 -25.85 -6.32 17.84
N LYS A 395 -26.86 -5.47 18.08
CA LYS A 395 -28.00 -5.75 19.00
C LYS A 395 -28.78 -7.03 18.70
N LYS A 396 -28.68 -7.56 17.48
CA LYS A 396 -29.30 -8.84 17.05
C LYS A 396 -28.44 -10.08 17.39
N PHE A 397 -27.24 -9.87 17.92
CA PHE A 397 -26.24 -10.88 18.25
C PHE A 397 -25.74 -10.64 19.69
N PRO A 398 -26.51 -11.05 20.72
CA PRO A 398 -26.22 -10.71 22.11
C PRO A 398 -24.86 -11.22 22.62
N ASN A 399 -24.34 -12.31 22.03
CA ASN A 399 -23.06 -12.91 22.39
C ASN A 399 -21.86 -12.34 21.61
N PHE A 400 -22.07 -11.34 20.74
CA PHE A 400 -21.03 -10.82 19.84
C PHE A 400 -19.76 -10.40 20.58
N LEU A 401 -19.90 -9.73 21.73
CA LEU A 401 -18.74 -9.29 22.52
C LEU A 401 -17.94 -10.47 23.11
N ASP A 402 -18.59 -11.61 23.36
CA ASP A 402 -17.89 -12.79 23.87
C ASP A 402 -17.12 -13.54 22.78
N GLU A 403 -17.54 -13.38 21.53
CA GLU A 403 -16.88 -13.93 20.35
C GLU A 403 -15.66 -13.11 19.89
N CYS A 404 -15.57 -11.83 20.29
CA CYS A 404 -14.43 -10.98 19.98
C CYS A 404 -13.17 -11.44 20.73
N PRO A 405 -11.99 -11.47 20.06
CA PRO A 405 -10.71 -11.70 20.72
C PRO A 405 -10.46 -10.80 21.93
N LYS A 406 -9.90 -11.37 23.00
CA LYS A 406 -9.60 -10.69 24.26
C LYS A 406 -8.10 -10.85 24.56
N TYR A 407 -7.40 -9.74 24.73
CA TYR A 407 -5.96 -9.67 24.99
C TYR A 407 -5.69 -8.90 26.29
N ASP A 408 -4.59 -9.21 26.96
CA ASP A 408 -4.24 -8.59 28.25
C ASP A 408 -3.69 -7.16 28.08
N GLY A 409 -3.01 -6.90 26.97
CA GLY A 409 -2.33 -5.63 26.72
C GLY A 409 -1.69 -5.54 25.34
N PHE A 410 -0.83 -4.53 25.19
CA PHE A 410 -0.02 -4.30 24.00
C PHE A 410 1.42 -4.73 24.26
N THR A 411 2.10 -5.17 23.19
CA THR A 411 3.55 -5.39 23.20
C THR A 411 4.17 -4.89 21.90
N VAL A 412 5.49 -4.77 21.86
CA VAL A 412 6.27 -4.42 20.67
C VAL A 412 7.31 -5.51 20.50
N GLU A 413 7.11 -6.40 19.54
CA GLU A 413 8.00 -7.53 19.29
C GLU A 413 8.33 -7.59 17.80
N PRO A 414 9.41 -6.94 17.35
CA PRO A 414 9.76 -6.93 15.94
C PRO A 414 10.38 -8.27 15.53
N ASN A 415 9.87 -8.82 14.43
CA ASN A 415 10.44 -9.98 13.74
C ASN A 415 10.21 -9.81 12.23
N PHE A 416 11.29 -9.58 11.48
CA PHE A 416 11.26 -9.38 10.04
C PHE A 416 12.00 -10.48 9.25
N ASN A 417 12.74 -11.35 9.96
CA ASN A 417 13.57 -12.41 9.40
C ASN A 417 13.10 -13.79 9.91
N GLY A 418 11.82 -13.95 10.21
CA GLY A 418 11.26 -15.18 10.75
C GLY A 418 9.74 -15.12 10.83
N GLU A 419 9.15 -16.07 11.56
CA GLU A 419 7.70 -16.13 11.72
C GLU A 419 7.19 -14.99 12.61
N TYR A 420 6.46 -14.07 12.01
CA TYR A 420 5.81 -12.97 12.71
C TYR A 420 4.68 -13.48 13.61
N GLN A 421 4.64 -13.00 14.86
CA GLN A 421 3.58 -13.30 15.81
C GLN A 421 2.73 -12.06 16.08
N ARG A 422 1.46 -12.11 15.68
CA ARG A 422 0.48 -11.05 15.98
C ARG A 422 0.14 -10.98 17.46
N VAL A 423 0.19 -12.11 18.16
CA VAL A 423 -0.13 -12.23 19.58
C VAL A 423 1.04 -12.90 20.28
N VAL A 424 1.60 -12.24 21.30
CA VAL A 424 2.73 -12.76 22.09
C VAL A 424 2.30 -12.81 23.55
N LYS A 425 2.25 -14.01 24.14
CA LYS A 425 1.81 -14.23 25.54
C LYS A 425 0.50 -13.48 25.84
N ASN A 426 -0.52 -13.67 25.00
CA ASN A 426 -1.84 -13.01 25.09
C ASN A 426 -1.83 -11.45 25.00
N ASN A 427 -0.73 -10.84 24.58
CA ASN A 427 -0.64 -9.41 24.29
C ASN A 427 -0.64 -9.19 22.77
N LEU A 428 -1.34 -8.15 22.33
CA LEU A 428 -1.39 -7.78 20.91
C LEU A 428 -0.10 -7.06 20.52
N ASN A 429 0.61 -7.60 19.53
CA ASN A 429 1.82 -6.98 19.00
C ASN A 429 1.47 -5.76 18.15
N LEU A 430 2.05 -4.60 18.49
CA LEU A 430 1.87 -3.35 17.77
C LEU A 430 2.74 -3.26 16.52
N ILE A 431 3.78 -4.10 16.40
CA ILE A 431 4.49 -4.30 15.13
C ILE A 431 3.59 -5.08 14.19
N THR A 432 3.49 -4.66 12.94
CA THR A 432 2.78 -5.36 11.85
C THR A 432 3.78 -6.10 10.96
N PRO A 433 3.38 -7.15 10.23
CA PRO A 433 4.23 -7.74 9.20
C PRO A 433 4.62 -6.68 8.15
N LEU A 434 5.76 -6.88 7.48
CA LEU A 434 6.17 -6.03 6.37
C LEU A 434 5.18 -6.18 5.20
N PRO A 435 4.87 -5.10 4.46
CA PRO A 435 3.94 -5.14 3.34
C PRO A 435 4.57 -5.72 2.05
N TRP A 436 5.71 -6.42 2.16
CA TRP A 436 6.53 -6.85 1.05
C TRP A 436 6.69 -8.36 1.06
N GLU A 437 6.49 -8.98 -0.09
CA GLU A 437 6.89 -10.37 -0.34
C GLU A 437 8.35 -10.38 -0.81
N LEU A 438 9.22 -11.13 -0.14
CA LEU A 438 10.64 -11.21 -0.51
C LEU A 438 10.78 -11.88 -1.88
N LYS A 439 11.62 -11.31 -2.74
CA LYS A 439 11.84 -11.83 -4.09
C LYS A 439 13.26 -11.58 -4.55
N GLU A 440 13.91 -12.59 -5.12
CA GLU A 440 15.20 -12.41 -5.79
C GLU A 440 15.10 -11.41 -6.96
N GLY A 441 16.07 -10.51 -7.06
CA GLY A 441 16.14 -9.56 -8.15
C GLY A 441 17.27 -8.54 -8.00
N PRO A 442 17.52 -7.74 -9.04
CA PRO A 442 18.48 -6.64 -8.99
C PRO A 442 17.90 -5.42 -8.27
N PHE A 443 18.75 -4.64 -7.61
CA PHE A 443 18.39 -3.38 -6.94
C PHE A 443 19.41 -2.25 -7.21
N PRO A 444 19.76 -1.96 -8.47
CA PRO A 444 20.83 -1.03 -8.81
C PRO A 444 20.56 0.41 -8.34
N ASN A 445 19.31 0.87 -8.35
CA ASN A 445 18.99 2.23 -7.93
C ASN A 445 19.14 2.38 -6.41
N THR A 446 18.72 1.39 -5.65
CA THR A 446 18.90 1.30 -4.20
C THR A 446 20.38 1.26 -3.82
N ALA A 447 21.17 0.43 -4.52
CA ALA A 447 22.61 0.34 -4.30
C ALA A 447 23.30 1.69 -4.56
N ALA A 448 23.04 2.31 -5.70
CA ALA A 448 23.59 3.63 -6.06
C ALA A 448 23.14 4.72 -5.08
N PHE A 449 21.88 4.69 -4.66
CA PHE A 449 21.32 5.63 -3.69
C PHE A 449 22.03 5.52 -2.33
N LEU A 450 22.16 4.32 -1.79
CA LEU A 450 22.87 4.11 -0.53
C LEU A 450 24.34 4.50 -0.65
N LYS A 451 24.97 4.21 -1.80
CA LYS A 451 26.36 4.59 -2.05
C LYS A 451 26.54 6.11 -2.09
N HIS A 452 25.59 6.83 -2.68
CA HIS A 452 25.56 8.29 -2.64
C HIS A 452 25.37 8.84 -1.22
N ILE A 453 24.44 8.29 -0.45
CA ILE A 453 24.15 8.79 0.92
C ILE A 453 25.32 8.55 1.87
N PHE A 454 25.90 7.35 1.83
CA PHE A 454 26.90 6.94 2.81
C PHE A 454 28.35 7.06 2.33
N GLY A 455 28.61 7.18 1.02
CA GLY A 455 29.95 7.41 0.49
C GLY A 455 30.87 6.17 0.59
N GLY A 456 32.13 6.37 0.98
CA GLY A 456 33.05 5.29 1.33
C GLY A 456 33.66 4.50 0.17
N GLU A 457 34.52 3.53 0.50
CA GLU A 457 35.22 2.63 -0.43
C GLU A 457 34.58 1.24 -0.52
N GLY A 458 33.82 0.80 0.49
CA GLY A 458 33.17 -0.51 0.50
C GLY A 458 32.17 -0.70 -0.64
N THR A 459 31.90 -1.96 -1.00
CA THR A 459 30.87 -2.35 -1.98
C THR A 459 29.81 -3.24 -1.31
N LEU A 460 28.83 -3.72 -2.08
CA LEU A 460 27.82 -4.65 -1.55
C LEU A 460 28.44 -6.01 -1.15
N GLU A 461 29.51 -6.40 -1.85
CA GLU A 461 30.22 -7.67 -1.70
C GLU A 461 31.45 -7.55 -0.80
N THR A 462 32.17 -6.43 -0.85
CA THR A 462 33.42 -6.23 -0.10
C THR A 462 33.27 -5.15 0.96
N GLY A 463 33.50 -5.52 2.22
CA GLY A 463 33.52 -4.61 3.35
C GLY A 463 34.91 -4.03 3.60
N VAL A 464 34.97 -2.78 4.02
CA VAL A 464 36.17 -2.12 4.54
C VAL A 464 35.88 -1.72 5.99
N THR A 465 36.83 -1.99 6.91
CA THR A 465 36.69 -1.59 8.32
C THR A 465 36.82 -0.06 8.43
N ALA A 466 36.06 0.56 9.33
CA ALA A 466 36.03 2.02 9.51
C ALA A 466 35.57 2.80 8.25
N ASP A 467 34.78 2.15 7.38
CA ASP A 467 34.20 2.73 6.18
C ASP A 467 32.70 3.01 6.35
N THR A 468 32.27 4.21 5.96
CA THR A 468 30.90 4.69 6.16
C THR A 468 29.86 3.86 5.42
N PHE A 469 30.16 3.38 4.21
CA PHE A 469 29.23 2.53 3.46
C PHE A 469 29.10 1.14 4.05
N THR A 470 30.23 0.53 4.42
CA THR A 470 30.25 -0.79 5.06
C THR A 470 29.48 -0.78 6.37
N VAL A 471 29.69 0.24 7.22
CA VAL A 471 28.93 0.42 8.47
C VAL A 471 27.44 0.60 8.21
N ALA A 472 27.06 1.44 7.24
CA ALA A 472 25.65 1.66 6.92
C ALA A 472 24.96 0.39 6.40
N LEU A 473 25.65 -0.37 5.56
CA LEU A 473 25.15 -1.63 5.02
C LEU A 473 24.96 -2.68 6.12
N ASP A 474 25.91 -2.78 7.05
CA ASP A 474 25.78 -3.62 8.23
C ASP A 474 24.67 -3.14 9.15
N TRP A 475 24.55 -1.83 9.38
CA TRP A 475 23.48 -1.25 10.19
C TRP A 475 22.10 -1.64 9.65
N LEU A 476 21.90 -1.54 8.33
CA LEU A 476 20.65 -1.93 7.67
C LEU A 476 20.41 -3.45 7.77
N THR A 477 21.47 -4.25 7.61
CA THR A 477 21.40 -5.72 7.74
C THR A 477 21.03 -6.13 9.16
N ILE A 478 21.66 -5.55 10.17
CA ILE A 478 21.40 -5.86 11.58
C ILE A 478 20.00 -5.37 11.98
N ALA A 479 19.58 -4.19 11.52
CA ALA A 479 18.22 -3.71 11.75
C ALA A 479 17.17 -4.68 11.21
N HIS A 480 17.41 -5.31 10.05
CA HIS A 480 16.50 -6.28 9.45
C HIS A 480 16.58 -7.67 10.12
N ASN A 481 17.78 -8.22 10.28
CA ASN A 481 18.01 -9.61 10.71
C ASN A 481 18.00 -9.76 12.24
N HIS A 482 18.33 -8.71 12.98
CA HIS A 482 18.37 -8.67 14.43
C HIS A 482 17.65 -7.44 14.97
N PRO A 483 16.35 -7.27 14.67
CA PRO A 483 15.62 -6.02 14.93
C PRO A 483 15.58 -5.62 16.42
N LYS A 484 15.72 -6.58 17.34
CA LYS A 484 15.75 -6.31 18.79
C LYS A 484 17.07 -5.70 19.27
N HIS A 485 18.13 -5.71 18.45
CA HIS A 485 19.43 -5.19 18.84
C HIS A 485 19.47 -3.66 18.76
N GLN A 486 20.16 -3.00 19.68
CA GLN A 486 20.36 -1.55 19.64
C GLN A 486 21.44 -1.20 18.62
N LEU A 487 21.32 -0.04 17.97
CA LEU A 487 22.23 0.42 16.93
C LEU A 487 22.57 1.90 17.15
N PRO A 488 23.72 2.38 16.66
CA PRO A 488 24.05 3.80 16.72
C PRO A 488 23.03 4.62 15.92
N VAL A 489 22.86 5.88 16.30
CA VAL A 489 21.93 6.81 15.63
C VAL A 489 22.58 7.36 14.38
N VAL A 490 21.90 7.21 13.24
CA VAL A 490 22.38 7.76 11.97
C VAL A 490 22.08 9.25 11.90
N ILE A 491 23.10 10.06 11.68
CA ILE A 491 22.97 11.51 11.51
C ILE A 491 23.44 11.88 10.11
N LEU A 492 22.52 12.28 9.24
CA LEU A 492 22.85 12.75 7.89
C LEU A 492 22.91 14.28 7.88
N VAL A 493 24.07 14.83 7.49
CA VAL A 493 24.26 16.28 7.42
C VAL A 493 24.71 16.74 6.03
N SER A 494 24.26 17.91 5.59
CA SER A 494 24.83 18.60 4.42
C SER A 494 24.54 20.09 4.51
N LYS A 495 25.42 20.96 3.99
CA LYS A 495 25.14 22.41 3.93
C LYS A 495 24.13 22.72 2.81
N GLU A 496 24.17 21.93 1.76
CA GLU A 496 23.34 22.05 0.57
C GLU A 496 21.98 21.36 0.77
N ASN A 497 20.94 21.92 0.14
CA ASN A 497 19.63 21.29 0.03
C ASN A 497 19.64 20.23 -1.08
N LYS A 498 18.63 19.35 -1.09
CA LYS A 498 18.43 18.34 -2.15
C LYS A 498 19.58 17.34 -2.30
N THR A 499 20.11 16.86 -1.18
CA THR A 499 21.19 15.86 -1.13
C THR A 499 20.70 14.41 -0.98
N GLY A 500 19.39 14.20 -0.83
CA GLY A 500 18.77 12.87 -0.66
C GLY A 500 18.53 12.45 0.80
N LYS A 501 18.90 13.27 1.80
CA LYS A 501 18.73 12.96 3.23
C LYS A 501 17.29 12.61 3.63
N SER A 502 16.34 13.48 3.31
CA SER A 502 14.92 13.24 3.62
C SER A 502 14.36 12.08 2.78
N THR A 503 14.93 11.80 1.60
CA THR A 503 14.59 10.62 0.80
C THR A 503 15.01 9.33 1.49
N PHE A 504 16.14 9.30 2.20
CA PHE A 504 16.54 8.13 3.01
C PHE A 504 15.54 7.85 4.13
N LEU A 505 15.11 8.88 4.87
CA LEU A 505 14.07 8.72 5.90
C LEU A 505 12.76 8.18 5.29
N LYS A 506 12.34 8.71 4.14
CA LYS A 506 11.14 8.23 3.41
C LYS A 506 11.31 6.79 2.91
N TRP A 507 12.48 6.43 2.41
CA TRP A 507 12.75 5.07 1.96
C TRP A 507 12.63 4.05 3.10
N MET A 508 13.10 4.42 4.30
CA MET A 508 12.88 3.60 5.50
C MET A 508 11.39 3.48 5.87
N THR A 509 10.57 4.52 5.65
CA THR A 509 9.11 4.39 5.86
C THR A 509 8.43 3.53 4.80
N TRP A 510 8.94 3.50 3.57
CA TRP A 510 8.46 2.57 2.55
C TRP A 510 8.82 1.12 2.90
N ILE A 511 10.05 0.85 3.33
CA ILE A 511 10.47 -0.51 3.75
C ILE A 511 9.62 -1.02 4.90
N TYR A 512 9.52 -0.25 5.99
CA TYR A 512 8.91 -0.73 7.24
C TYR A 512 7.42 -0.41 7.38
N GLY A 513 6.83 0.32 6.42
CA GLY A 513 5.41 0.63 6.37
C GLY A 513 4.89 1.25 7.67
N SER A 514 3.82 0.66 8.24
CA SER A 514 3.23 1.10 9.50
C SER A 514 4.17 1.02 10.71
N ASN A 515 5.29 0.30 10.62
CA ASN A 515 6.28 0.21 11.69
C ASN A 515 7.27 1.39 11.69
N ALA A 516 7.15 2.34 10.78
CA ALA A 516 8.04 3.50 10.70
C ALA A 516 7.28 4.82 10.73
N THR A 517 7.96 5.88 11.18
CA THR A 517 7.43 7.25 11.13
C THR A 517 8.55 8.26 10.92
N ILE A 518 8.20 9.41 10.35
CA ILE A 518 9.06 10.60 10.34
C ILE A 518 8.37 11.64 11.23
N LEU A 519 9.13 12.23 12.15
CA LEU A 519 8.67 13.29 13.02
C LEU A 519 9.34 14.60 12.62
N ASN A 520 8.56 15.68 12.66
CA ASN A 520 9.11 17.02 12.72
C ASN A 520 9.41 17.42 14.18
N GLN A 521 10.02 18.59 14.36
CA GLN A 521 10.41 19.09 15.69
C GLN A 521 9.24 19.14 16.69
N SER A 522 8.10 19.72 16.31
CA SER A 522 6.97 19.91 17.22
C SER A 522 6.38 18.57 17.66
N GLN A 523 6.29 17.60 16.74
CA GLN A 523 5.84 16.24 17.03
C GLN A 523 6.78 15.48 17.96
N PHE A 524 8.09 15.69 17.83
CA PHE A 524 9.06 15.10 18.74
C PHE A 524 8.97 15.69 20.15
N GLN A 525 8.70 17.00 20.26
CA GLN A 525 8.56 17.70 21.55
C GLN A 525 7.23 17.43 22.27
N MET A 526 6.23 16.83 21.60
CA MET A 526 4.96 16.50 22.23
C MET A 526 5.13 15.61 23.47
N LYS A 527 4.26 15.84 24.47
CA LYS A 527 4.17 15.02 25.68
C LYS A 527 3.64 13.62 25.36
N PHE A 528 2.53 13.54 24.63
CA PHE A 528 1.96 12.28 24.16
C PHE A 528 2.83 11.69 23.06
N ASN A 529 3.22 10.42 23.20
CA ASN A 529 4.21 9.77 22.32
C ASN A 529 3.64 8.57 21.54
N ASN A 530 2.33 8.30 21.61
CA ASN A 530 1.69 7.18 20.95
C ASN A 530 1.92 7.13 19.42
N HIS A 531 2.18 8.27 18.78
CA HIS A 531 2.46 8.35 17.34
C HIS A 531 3.80 7.71 16.94
N TYR A 532 4.76 7.59 17.86
CA TYR A 532 6.08 7.00 17.56
C TYR A 532 6.53 5.90 18.53
N ALA A 533 5.95 5.79 19.73
CA ALA A 533 6.47 4.92 20.78
C ALA A 533 6.47 3.42 20.41
N SER A 534 5.54 2.99 19.55
CA SER A 534 5.46 1.61 19.06
C SER A 534 6.18 1.38 17.71
N LYS A 535 6.86 2.40 17.16
CA LYS A 535 7.51 2.32 15.85
C LYS A 535 8.87 1.65 15.96
N PHE A 536 9.18 0.82 14.98
CA PHE A 536 10.48 0.22 14.79
C PHE A 536 11.51 1.22 14.22
N PHE A 537 11.11 2.13 13.33
CA PHE A 537 11.98 3.18 12.82
C PHE A 537 11.38 4.56 13.06
N ILE A 538 12.20 5.47 13.59
CA ILE A 538 11.83 6.86 13.84
C ILE A 538 12.85 7.76 13.16
N GLY A 539 12.43 8.39 12.08
CA GLY A 539 13.17 9.44 11.40
C GLY A 539 12.85 10.80 12.02
N LEU A 540 13.84 11.65 12.25
CA LEU A 540 13.62 13.06 12.59
C LEU A 540 14.11 13.94 11.44
N ASP A 541 13.20 14.64 10.78
CA ASP A 541 13.57 15.57 9.70
C ASP A 541 13.73 16.96 10.30
N GLU A 542 14.95 17.49 10.30
CA GLU A 542 15.26 18.84 10.77
C GLU A 542 14.89 19.14 12.24
N ALA A 543 14.76 18.12 13.10
CA ALA A 543 14.21 18.31 14.45
C ALA A 543 15.11 19.11 15.43
N MET A 544 16.38 19.35 15.13
CA MET A 544 17.37 19.95 16.04
C MET A 544 17.66 21.44 15.77
N GLN A 545 16.70 22.23 15.26
CA GLN A 545 16.98 23.60 14.77
C GLN A 545 16.98 24.72 15.84
N ASN A 546 16.41 24.51 17.04
CA ASN A 546 16.14 25.59 18.01
C ASN A 546 17.11 25.64 19.21
N SER A 547 16.86 26.55 20.17
CA SER A 547 17.66 26.76 21.40
C SER A 547 17.75 25.54 22.32
N ASP A 548 16.84 24.57 22.18
CA ASP A 548 16.63 23.46 23.12
C ASP A 548 17.38 22.16 22.72
N LYS A 549 18.40 22.27 21.86
CA LYS A 549 19.24 21.14 21.38
C LYS A 549 19.73 20.21 22.50
N SER A 550 19.94 20.73 23.72
CA SER A 550 20.38 19.92 24.87
C SER A 550 19.29 18.95 25.35
N THR A 551 18.06 19.43 25.52
CA THR A 551 16.92 18.62 25.99
C THR A 551 16.57 17.54 24.97
N GLU A 552 16.58 17.88 23.69
CA GLU A 552 16.31 16.94 22.60
C GLU A 552 17.40 15.87 22.51
N LYS A 553 18.67 16.25 22.67
CA LYS A 553 19.80 15.31 22.76
C LYS A 553 19.65 14.34 23.92
N ASP A 554 19.28 14.81 25.10
CA ASP A 554 19.14 13.93 26.27
C ASP A 554 17.97 12.95 26.09
N ARG A 555 16.88 13.38 25.45
CA ARG A 555 15.78 12.51 25.04
C ARG A 555 16.23 11.44 24.05
N LEU A 556 17.04 11.81 23.05
CA LEU A 556 17.62 10.85 22.09
C LEU A 556 18.55 9.86 22.79
N LYS A 557 19.45 10.33 23.65
CA LYS A 557 20.34 9.46 24.46
C LYS A 557 19.52 8.43 25.23
N HIS A 558 18.47 8.87 25.92
CA HIS A 558 17.58 7.99 26.65
C HIS A 558 16.92 6.96 25.73
N MET A 559 16.39 7.37 24.58
CA MET A 559 15.75 6.45 23.62
C MET A 559 16.73 5.38 23.12
N VAL A 560 17.98 5.73 22.82
CA VAL A 560 18.99 4.77 22.33
C VAL A 560 19.33 3.70 23.39
N THR A 561 19.32 4.07 24.68
CA THR A 561 19.75 3.19 25.77
C THR A 561 18.60 2.51 26.52
N SER A 562 17.36 2.88 26.25
CA SER A 562 16.20 2.32 26.94
C SER A 562 15.79 0.98 26.36
N ASP A 563 15.45 0.04 27.24
CA ASP A 563 14.86 -1.24 26.86
C ASP A 563 13.32 -1.17 26.83
N GLU A 564 12.73 -0.14 27.44
CA GLU A 564 11.28 0.11 27.51
C GLU A 564 10.94 1.59 27.27
N ILE A 565 9.71 1.84 26.80
CA ILE A 565 9.13 3.18 26.68
C ILE A 565 7.74 3.21 27.32
N MET A 566 7.44 4.28 28.03
CA MET A 566 6.09 4.52 28.53
C MET A 566 5.23 5.09 27.39
N ILE A 567 4.20 4.36 26.97
CA ILE A 567 3.22 4.91 26.02
C ILE A 567 2.27 5.83 26.78
N GLU A 568 2.29 7.13 26.44
CA GLU A 568 1.34 8.13 26.94
C GLU A 568 0.31 8.45 25.85
N ARG A 569 -0.93 8.03 26.08
CA ARG A 569 -2.11 8.33 25.26
C ARG A 569 -2.97 9.36 25.97
N LYS A 570 -3.61 10.26 25.20
CA LYS A 570 -4.50 11.26 25.77
C LYS A 570 -5.69 10.58 26.47
N GLY A 571 -5.80 10.76 27.79
CA GLY A 571 -6.91 10.23 28.59
C GLY A 571 -6.86 8.72 28.87
N VAL A 572 -5.69 8.10 28.77
CA VAL A 572 -5.46 6.67 29.08
C VAL A 572 -4.22 6.56 29.97
N ASP A 573 -4.21 5.57 30.87
CA ASP A 573 -3.08 5.32 31.77
C ASP A 573 -1.79 4.98 31.00
N LEU A 574 -0.65 5.42 31.57
CA LEU A 574 0.68 5.12 31.07
C LEU A 574 0.98 3.62 31.18
N LYS A 575 1.45 3.01 30.09
CA LYS A 575 1.86 1.59 30.08
C LYS A 575 3.28 1.43 29.54
N PRO A 576 4.17 0.69 30.21
CA PRO A 576 5.47 0.34 29.67
C PRO A 576 5.31 -0.69 28.55
N VAL A 577 6.07 -0.52 27.47
CA VAL A 577 6.24 -1.55 26.44
C VAL A 577 7.72 -1.67 26.08
N PRO A 578 8.18 -2.84 25.58
CA PRO A 578 9.53 -2.98 25.05
C PRO A 578 9.83 -1.94 23.96
N PHE A 579 11.05 -1.41 23.94
CA PHE A 579 11.47 -0.38 23.00
C PHE A 579 12.66 -0.86 22.16
N TYR A 580 12.43 -0.96 20.85
CA TYR A 580 13.42 -1.47 19.89
C TYR A 580 13.67 -0.52 18.72
N ALA A 581 13.31 0.76 18.86
CA ALA A 581 13.33 1.69 17.73
C ALA A 581 14.75 1.95 17.24
N LYS A 582 14.87 2.12 15.92
CA LYS A 582 16.06 2.59 15.21
C LYS A 582 15.87 4.05 14.85
N LEU A 583 16.86 4.86 15.19
CA LEU A 583 16.79 6.30 15.06
C LEU A 583 17.68 6.78 13.91
N ALA A 584 17.15 7.67 13.10
CA ALA A 584 17.93 8.42 12.12
C ALA A 584 17.43 9.86 12.07
N PHE A 585 18.31 10.82 11.82
CA PHE A 585 17.88 12.19 11.62
C PHE A 585 18.74 12.97 10.64
N THR A 586 18.17 14.06 10.14
CA THR A 586 18.74 14.89 9.08
C THR A 586 18.94 16.32 9.60
N SER A 587 20.00 16.98 9.14
CA SER A 587 20.26 18.38 9.43
C SER A 587 20.90 19.09 8.24
N ASN A 588 20.52 20.34 8.01
CA ASN A 588 21.20 21.21 7.05
C ASN A 588 22.38 21.98 7.69
N ASP A 589 22.51 21.90 9.02
CA ASP A 589 23.67 22.39 9.75
C ASP A 589 24.66 21.25 9.95
N ALA A 590 25.72 21.24 9.14
CA ALA A 590 26.74 20.19 9.18
C ALA A 590 27.71 20.31 10.37
N GLU A 591 27.79 21.47 11.01
CA GLU A 591 28.80 21.73 12.05
C GLU A 591 28.16 21.83 13.44
N LYS A 592 26.93 22.32 13.57
CA LYS A 592 26.28 22.58 14.87
C LYS A 592 24.95 21.86 15.02
N VAL A 593 24.84 20.65 14.46
CA VAL A 593 23.63 19.82 14.55
C VAL A 593 23.22 19.54 16.00
N MET A 594 24.16 19.12 16.85
CA MET A 594 23.97 18.93 18.28
C MET A 594 25.32 18.92 18.99
N LYS A 595 25.36 19.30 20.27
CA LYS A 595 26.58 19.19 21.07
C LYS A 595 26.95 17.72 21.23
N ILE A 596 28.17 17.33 20.90
CA ILE A 596 28.67 15.96 21.13
C ILE A 596 29.76 16.03 22.22
N ASP A 597 29.60 15.22 23.26
CA ASP A 597 30.58 15.15 24.36
C ASP A 597 31.67 14.12 24.00
N GLU A 598 32.86 14.22 24.60
CA GLU A 598 34.02 13.37 24.24
C GLU A 598 33.76 11.87 24.38
N GLU A 599 33.00 11.48 25.41
CA GLU A 599 32.67 10.07 25.70
C GLU A 599 31.43 9.57 24.96
N ASP A 600 30.75 10.43 24.18
CA ASP A 600 29.45 10.11 23.59
C ASP A 600 29.58 9.49 22.19
N THR A 601 29.75 8.18 22.17
CA THR A 601 30.00 7.38 20.96
C THR A 601 28.73 6.79 20.33
N ARG A 602 27.55 7.39 20.53
CA ARG A 602 26.27 6.85 20.02
C ARG A 602 25.92 7.30 18.61
N TRP A 603 26.71 8.21 18.03
CA TRP A 603 26.34 8.99 16.85
C TRP A 603 27.16 8.59 15.63
N PHE A 604 26.51 8.06 14.61
CA PHE A 604 27.11 7.81 13.30
C PHE A 604 26.82 9.00 12.38
N VAL A 605 27.74 9.96 12.31
CA VAL A 605 27.57 11.22 11.57
C VAL A 605 28.13 11.09 10.16
N VAL A 606 27.31 11.34 9.15
CA VAL A 606 27.69 11.20 7.75
C VAL A 606 27.39 12.49 7.00
N LYS A 607 28.41 13.04 6.34
CA LYS A 607 28.25 14.18 5.43
C LYS A 607 27.78 13.67 4.08
N VAL A 608 26.62 14.14 3.63
CA VAL A 608 26.02 13.73 2.35
C VAL A 608 26.38 14.74 1.25
N PRO A 609 26.99 14.31 0.14
CA PRO A 609 27.31 15.21 -0.97
C PRO A 609 26.04 15.67 -1.72
N PRO A 610 26.11 16.81 -2.44
CA PRO A 610 25.02 17.25 -3.31
C PRO A 610 24.74 16.23 -4.41
N LEU A 611 23.47 16.09 -4.80
CA LEU A 611 23.09 15.27 -5.94
C LEU A 611 23.55 15.92 -7.24
N GLY A 612 24.16 15.14 -8.13
CA GLY A 612 24.56 15.62 -9.47
C GLY A 612 23.35 15.85 -10.40
N THR A 613 22.43 14.89 -10.45
CA THR A 613 21.21 14.94 -11.26
C THR A 613 20.00 14.45 -10.47
N GLU A 614 18.87 15.16 -10.58
CA GLU A 614 17.61 14.72 -9.98
C GLU A 614 16.91 13.72 -10.92
N ASP A 615 16.56 12.55 -10.40
CA ASP A 615 15.72 11.56 -11.08
C ASP A 615 14.28 11.66 -10.54
N ALA A 616 13.37 12.14 -11.39
CA ALA A 616 11.97 12.36 -11.03
C ALA A 616 11.26 11.06 -10.63
N ASP A 617 11.71 9.91 -11.15
CA ASP A 617 11.10 8.60 -10.90
C ASP A 617 11.80 7.83 -9.77
N MET A 618 12.76 8.46 -9.06
CA MET A 618 13.59 7.80 -8.05
C MET A 618 12.75 7.13 -6.96
N GLN A 619 11.67 7.78 -6.51
CA GLN A 619 10.77 7.21 -5.52
C GLN A 619 10.14 5.89 -6.02
N ALA A 620 9.63 5.87 -7.25
CA ALA A 620 9.01 4.68 -7.82
C ALA A 620 10.03 3.55 -8.01
N LYS A 621 11.23 3.88 -8.48
CA LYS A 621 12.34 2.93 -8.65
C LYS A 621 12.77 2.31 -7.32
N LEU A 622 12.98 3.13 -6.29
CA LEU A 622 13.34 2.66 -4.95
C LEU A 622 12.27 1.75 -4.36
N ILE A 623 10.98 2.10 -4.50
CA ILE A 623 9.87 1.27 -4.02
C ILE A 623 9.83 -0.08 -4.74
N ALA A 624 10.01 -0.09 -6.07
CA ALA A 624 9.98 -1.31 -6.88
C ALA A 624 11.10 -2.30 -6.51
N GLU A 625 12.24 -1.81 -6.00
CA GLU A 625 13.40 -2.62 -5.63
C GLU A 625 13.36 -3.15 -4.17
N ILE A 626 12.42 -2.69 -3.32
CA ILE A 626 12.34 -3.11 -1.91
C ILE A 626 12.28 -4.64 -1.74
N PRO A 627 11.45 -5.40 -2.49
CA PRO A 627 11.43 -6.87 -2.40
C PRO A 627 12.80 -7.54 -2.58
N ALA A 628 13.57 -7.05 -3.56
CA ALA A 628 14.91 -7.54 -3.88
C ALA A 628 15.95 -7.12 -2.84
N TRP A 629 15.86 -5.88 -2.37
CA TRP A 629 16.69 -5.37 -1.28
C TRP A 629 16.50 -6.17 0.02
N LEU A 630 15.26 -6.44 0.42
CA LEU A 630 14.97 -7.23 1.61
C LEU A 630 15.45 -8.68 1.47
N HIS A 631 15.27 -9.29 0.29
CA HIS A 631 15.83 -10.61 0.00
C HIS A 631 17.36 -10.62 0.18
N PHE A 632 18.06 -9.60 -0.29
CA PHE A 632 19.51 -9.45 -0.10
C PHE A 632 19.88 -9.33 1.38
N LEU A 633 19.22 -8.46 2.15
CA LEU A 633 19.49 -8.30 3.58
C LEU A 633 19.28 -9.59 4.36
N HIS A 634 18.22 -10.35 4.05
CA HIS A 634 17.87 -11.61 4.70
C HIS A 634 19.02 -12.63 4.68
N HIS A 635 19.77 -12.67 3.57
CA HIS A 635 20.87 -13.61 3.36
C HIS A 635 22.25 -13.02 3.66
N ARG A 636 22.34 -11.69 3.82
CA ARG A 636 23.59 -11.01 4.07
C ARG A 636 24.08 -11.24 5.50
N LYS A 637 25.34 -11.65 5.64
CA LYS A 637 26.06 -11.64 6.92
C LYS A 637 26.72 -10.27 7.12
N PRO A 638 26.55 -9.60 8.27
CA PRO A 638 27.27 -8.37 8.57
C PRO A 638 28.79 -8.58 8.53
N HIS A 639 29.52 -7.57 8.04
CA HIS A 639 30.98 -7.58 8.02
C HIS A 639 31.56 -7.37 9.43
N HIS A 640 30.99 -6.46 10.20
CA HIS A 640 31.36 -6.20 11.58
C HIS A 640 30.73 -7.24 12.52
N GLU A 641 31.57 -7.89 13.33
CA GLU A 641 31.09 -8.75 14.41
C GLU A 641 30.55 -7.93 15.58
N ARG A 642 29.62 -8.54 16.33
CA ARG A 642 29.05 -7.89 17.51
C ARG A 642 30.07 -7.86 18.63
N VAL A 643 30.51 -6.65 18.99
CA VAL A 643 31.52 -6.43 20.05
C VAL A 643 31.10 -5.40 21.09
N SER A 644 29.98 -4.69 20.87
CA SER A 644 29.43 -3.73 21.84
C SER A 644 27.91 -3.87 22.00
N ARG A 645 27.33 -3.01 22.86
CA ARG A 645 25.87 -2.87 23.01
C ARG A 645 25.20 -2.32 21.75
N LEU A 646 25.92 -1.52 20.96
CA LEU A 646 25.46 -0.94 19.69
C LEU A 646 25.99 -1.73 18.48
N TRP A 647 26.34 -3.01 18.69
CA TRP A 647 27.01 -3.90 17.73
C TRP A 647 28.46 -3.54 17.40
N PHE A 648 28.72 -2.33 16.91
CA PHE A 648 30.01 -1.88 16.37
C PHE A 648 31.03 -1.47 17.44
N ARG A 649 32.32 -1.43 17.09
CA ARG A 649 33.31 -0.66 17.86
C ARG A 649 33.13 0.82 17.55
N PRO A 650 33.25 1.74 18.54
CA PRO A 650 33.16 3.18 18.28
C PRO A 650 34.05 3.65 17.12
N GLU A 651 35.25 3.10 17.02
CA GLU A 651 36.26 3.47 16.01
C GLU A 651 35.82 3.11 14.59
N ASP A 652 34.89 2.15 14.42
CA ASP A 652 34.40 1.74 13.11
C ASP A 652 33.43 2.79 12.51
N PHE A 653 32.74 3.59 13.32
CA PHE A 653 31.70 4.53 12.83
C PHE A 653 31.86 5.99 13.31
N ILE A 654 32.91 6.30 14.06
CA ILE A 654 33.32 7.68 14.30
C ILE A 654 33.98 8.21 13.02
N THR A 655 33.31 9.17 12.37
CA THR A 655 33.74 9.74 11.10
C THR A 655 34.51 11.05 11.28
N GLU A 656 35.17 11.53 10.23
CA GLU A 656 35.72 12.89 10.19
C GLU A 656 34.63 13.94 10.50
N GLN A 657 33.43 13.76 9.94
CA GLN A 657 32.31 14.69 10.17
C GLN A 657 31.87 14.70 11.64
N PHE A 658 31.93 13.56 12.35
CA PHE A 658 31.70 13.51 13.80
C PHE A 658 32.70 14.41 14.54
N HIS A 659 33.99 14.34 14.17
CA HIS A 659 35.02 15.19 14.79
C HIS A 659 34.80 16.68 14.49
N ILE A 660 34.39 17.03 13.27
CA ILE A 660 34.04 18.40 12.90
C ILE A 660 32.90 18.94 13.77
N VAL A 661 31.81 18.18 13.93
CA VAL A 661 30.68 18.57 14.79
C VAL A 661 31.10 18.72 16.24
N ARG A 662 31.91 17.77 16.75
CA ARG A 662 32.44 17.80 18.12
C ARG A 662 33.23 19.08 18.37
N GLU A 663 34.13 19.45 17.44
CA GLU A 663 34.95 20.65 17.54
C GLU A 663 34.10 21.93 17.46
N ALA A 664 33.22 22.01 16.48
CA ALA A 664 32.37 23.18 16.24
C ALA A 664 31.34 23.43 17.35
N THR A 665 31.01 22.41 18.15
CA THR A 665 30.06 22.49 19.26
C THR A 665 30.69 22.57 20.65
N LYS A 666 32.04 22.69 20.73
CA LYS A 666 32.73 23.01 21.98
C LYS A 666 32.16 24.25 22.65
N THR A 667 32.11 24.22 23.99
CA THR A 667 31.64 25.38 24.74
C THR A 667 32.61 26.54 24.56
N ARG A 668 32.15 27.76 24.80
CA ARG A 668 33.01 28.93 24.66
C ARG A 668 34.21 28.89 25.61
N LEU A 669 34.01 28.44 26.85
CA LEU A 669 35.09 28.27 27.81
C LEU A 669 36.18 27.35 27.27
N ASP A 670 35.79 26.18 26.73
CA ASP A 670 36.72 25.22 26.14
C ASP A 670 37.54 25.87 25.02
N ARG A 671 36.89 26.60 24.11
CA ARG A 671 37.56 27.29 23.00
C ARG A 671 38.50 28.38 23.49
N SER A 672 38.10 29.16 24.49
CA SER A 672 38.94 30.23 25.05
C SER A 672 40.20 29.67 25.71
N ILE A 673 40.08 28.60 26.51
CA ILE A 673 41.25 27.96 27.12
C ILE A 673 42.17 27.37 26.05
N GLU A 674 41.62 26.64 25.08
CA GLU A 674 42.41 26.04 24.01
C GLU A 674 43.09 27.06 23.11
N HIS A 675 42.39 28.12 22.73
CA HIS A 675 42.96 29.20 21.93
C HIS A 675 44.10 29.88 22.68
N PHE A 676 43.89 30.26 23.94
CA PHE A 676 44.91 30.90 24.77
C PHE A 676 46.16 30.03 24.92
N ILE A 677 46.00 28.74 25.26
CA ILE A 677 47.15 27.85 25.45
C ILE A 677 47.88 27.60 24.11
N LYS A 678 47.15 27.43 23.01
CA LYS A 678 47.74 27.30 21.66
C LYS A 678 48.52 28.56 21.29
N ASP A 679 47.95 29.73 21.50
CA ASP A 679 48.57 31.01 21.20
C ASP A 679 49.83 31.23 22.04
N MET A 680 49.82 30.84 23.32
CA MET A 680 51.04 30.83 24.14
C MET A 680 52.13 29.93 23.53
N PHE A 681 51.80 28.71 23.09
CA PHE A 681 52.78 27.80 22.48
C PHE A 681 53.36 28.37 21.18
N LEU A 682 52.51 28.93 20.32
CA LEU A 682 52.92 29.51 19.04
C LEU A 682 53.70 30.81 19.22
N THR A 683 53.37 31.62 20.23
CA THR A 683 54.05 32.88 20.53
C THR A 683 55.41 32.65 21.16
N TYR A 684 55.47 31.88 22.27
CA TYR A 684 56.71 31.75 23.05
C TYR A 684 57.61 30.61 22.59
N ARG A 685 57.12 29.71 21.73
CA ARG A 685 57.90 28.59 21.15
C ARG A 685 58.61 27.71 22.20
N LEU A 686 57.96 27.52 23.35
CA LEU A 686 58.44 26.66 24.45
C LEU A 686 57.75 25.29 24.41
N GLU A 687 58.48 24.21 24.67
CA GLU A 687 57.92 22.84 24.65
C GLU A 687 56.89 22.59 25.76
N GLN A 688 56.97 23.34 26.87
CA GLN A 688 56.08 23.18 28.01
C GLN A 688 55.91 24.48 28.82
N PHE A 689 54.73 24.66 29.41
CA PHE A 689 54.43 25.73 30.35
C PHE A 689 54.01 25.19 31.72
N ARG A 690 54.36 25.95 32.77
CA ARG A 690 53.84 25.73 34.13
C ARG A 690 52.99 26.92 34.54
N LEU A 691 51.67 26.79 34.42
CA LEU A 691 50.75 27.90 34.65
C LEU A 691 49.94 27.68 35.94
N PRO A 692 49.99 28.60 36.91
CA PRO A 692 49.08 28.62 38.04
C PRO A 692 47.64 28.87 37.59
N ILE A 693 46.67 28.18 38.20
CA ILE A 693 45.24 28.32 37.85
C ILE A 693 44.74 29.77 37.98
N LYS A 694 45.12 30.45 39.06
CA LYS A 694 44.72 31.84 39.34
C LYS A 694 45.23 32.80 38.28
N TRP A 695 46.45 32.57 37.79
CA TRP A 695 47.02 33.37 36.72
C TRP A 695 46.32 33.08 35.39
N LEU A 696 46.12 31.80 35.05
CA LEU A 696 45.41 31.38 33.84
C LEU A 696 43.98 31.97 33.79
N THR A 697 43.23 31.85 34.87
CA THR A 697 41.89 32.44 34.99
C THR A 697 41.90 33.97 34.86
N LYS A 698 42.93 34.64 35.39
CA LYS A 698 43.09 36.09 35.24
C LYS A 698 43.30 36.47 33.77
N GLN A 699 44.22 35.80 33.06
CA GLN A 699 44.49 36.07 31.65
C GLN A 699 43.27 35.81 30.76
N LEU A 700 42.58 34.68 30.96
CA LEU A 700 41.35 34.35 30.23
C LEU A 700 40.25 35.41 30.41
N ASN A 701 40.23 36.10 31.55
CA ASN A 701 39.29 37.19 31.83
C ASN A 701 39.74 38.56 31.30
N GLU A 702 41.03 38.77 31.11
CA GLU A 702 41.59 40.00 30.52
C GLU A 702 41.39 40.02 28.99
N GLU A 703 41.59 38.88 28.33
CA GLU A 703 41.35 38.72 26.88
C GLU A 703 39.88 38.42 26.55
N GLY A 704 39.13 37.88 27.51
CA GLY A 704 37.77 37.42 27.32
C GLY A 704 36.72 38.50 27.58
N LYS A 705 35.75 38.64 26.67
CA LYS A 705 34.58 39.53 26.87
C LYS A 705 33.69 39.14 28.08
N TYR A 706 33.83 37.93 28.64
CA TYR A 706 32.95 37.41 29.71
C TYR A 706 33.79 36.75 30.78
N ARG A 707 33.34 36.89 32.03
CA ARG A 707 34.04 36.43 33.22
C ARG A 707 33.88 34.93 33.42
N THR A 708 34.99 34.27 33.71
CA THR A 708 35.16 32.85 34.06
C THR A 708 35.78 32.76 35.45
N ASP A 709 35.39 31.77 36.26
CA ASP A 709 35.98 31.56 37.58
C ASP A 709 37.04 30.44 37.66
N GLU A 710 37.79 30.37 38.77
CA GLU A 710 38.85 29.38 38.96
C GLU A 710 38.32 27.94 39.04
N LEU A 711 37.07 27.76 39.50
CA LEU A 711 36.44 26.45 39.61
C LEU A 711 36.11 25.91 38.22
N GLU A 712 35.54 26.75 37.34
CA GLU A 712 35.23 26.39 35.95
C GLU A 712 36.48 25.94 35.18
N VAL A 713 37.58 26.70 35.26
CA VAL A 713 38.85 26.35 34.61
C VAL A 713 39.46 25.08 35.22
N ARG A 714 39.38 24.92 36.55
CA ARG A 714 39.85 23.69 37.23
C ARG A 714 39.04 22.47 36.79
N THR A 715 37.71 22.59 36.70
CA THR A 715 36.82 21.53 36.24
C THR A 715 37.12 21.16 34.79
N TYR A 716 37.33 22.14 33.91
CA TYR A 716 37.77 21.88 32.52
C TYR A 716 39.07 21.07 32.47
N LEU A 717 40.12 21.53 33.15
CA LEU A 717 41.43 20.87 33.12
C LEU A 717 41.37 19.45 33.68
N LYS A 718 40.59 19.25 34.75
CA LYS A 718 40.45 17.94 35.37
C LYS A 718 39.59 16.97 34.55
N GLU A 719 38.39 17.39 34.18
CA GLU A 719 37.39 16.49 33.57
C GLU A 719 37.62 16.28 32.07
N LYS A 720 38.08 17.30 31.33
CA LYS A 720 38.26 17.20 29.87
C LYS A 720 39.70 16.97 29.43
N ARG A 721 40.67 17.33 30.27
CA ARG A 721 42.10 17.18 29.95
C ARG A 721 42.82 16.18 30.85
N ALA A 722 42.13 15.61 31.84
CA ALA A 722 42.71 14.69 32.82
C ALA A 722 43.98 15.25 33.50
N MET A 723 44.03 16.58 33.69
CA MET A 723 45.17 17.27 34.26
C MET A 723 44.93 17.59 35.74
N ASP A 724 45.90 17.25 36.57
CA ASP A 724 45.94 17.65 37.98
C ASP A 724 47.02 18.72 38.22
N PRO A 725 46.81 19.64 39.18
CA PRO A 725 47.85 20.59 39.55
C PRO A 725 48.97 19.85 40.27
N HIS A 726 50.22 20.27 40.00
CA HIS A 726 51.41 19.66 40.57
C HIS A 726 51.26 19.41 42.09
N PRO A 727 51.65 18.25 42.64
CA PRO A 727 51.33 17.86 44.01
C PRO A 727 51.89 18.81 45.08
N VAL A 728 53.05 19.42 44.81
CA VAL A 728 53.76 20.32 45.74
C VAL A 728 53.84 21.74 45.15
N PRO A 729 53.65 22.81 45.96
CA PRO A 729 53.89 24.17 45.51
C PRO A 729 55.35 24.40 45.09
N MET A 730 55.57 25.07 43.97
CA MET A 730 56.89 25.41 43.45
C MET A 730 56.93 26.83 42.89
N ARG A 731 58.13 27.38 42.72
CA ARG A 731 58.33 28.65 42.01
C ARG A 731 58.03 28.45 40.52
N ASN A 732 57.17 29.30 39.97
CA ASN A 732 56.76 29.25 38.57
C ASN A 732 57.46 30.37 37.80
N ARG A 733 57.85 30.08 36.56
CA ARG A 733 58.34 31.08 35.60
C ARG A 733 57.33 31.12 34.48
N ILE A 734 56.58 32.22 34.41
CA ILE A 734 55.49 32.40 33.45
C ILE A 734 55.99 33.34 32.36
N PRO A 735 55.96 32.97 31.09
CA PRO A 735 56.34 33.87 30.01
C PRO A 735 55.29 34.99 29.89
N ILE A 736 55.76 36.23 29.74
CA ILE A 736 54.90 37.42 29.63
C ILE A 736 55.25 38.31 28.43
N GLY A 737 56.33 38.00 27.71
CA GLY A 737 56.76 38.78 26.56
C GLY A 737 57.94 38.14 25.85
N LEU A 738 58.30 38.71 24.71
CA LEU A 738 59.49 38.39 23.94
C LEU A 738 60.38 39.64 23.91
N ASP A 739 61.67 39.46 24.14
CA ASP A 739 62.70 40.48 23.96
C ASP A 739 63.25 40.34 22.54
N MET A 740 62.82 41.22 21.63
CA MET A 740 63.21 41.16 20.22
C MET A 740 64.67 41.55 19.99
N ASP A 741 65.28 42.30 20.93
CA ASP A 741 66.67 42.78 20.81
C ASP A 741 67.68 41.73 21.29
N ARG A 742 67.20 40.70 21.99
CA ARG A 742 68.03 39.66 22.59
C ARG A 742 67.63 38.31 22.02
N LEU A 743 68.52 37.67 21.26
CA LEU A 743 68.25 36.37 20.66
C LEU A 743 68.86 35.22 21.49
N ASP A 744 68.14 34.10 21.57
CA ASP A 744 68.62 32.86 22.15
C ASP A 744 69.67 32.18 21.24
N LYS A 745 70.22 31.05 21.70
CA LYS A 745 71.26 30.29 20.96
C LYS A 745 70.80 29.73 19.60
N LEU A 746 69.50 29.80 19.31
CA LEU A 746 68.86 29.32 18.09
C LEU A 746 68.35 30.50 17.23
N GLY A 747 68.68 31.74 17.57
CA GLY A 747 68.30 32.93 16.81
C GLY A 747 66.87 33.41 17.05
N ARG A 748 66.21 32.97 18.12
CA ARG A 748 64.83 33.34 18.45
C ARG A 748 64.79 34.41 19.55
N PRO A 749 63.81 35.32 19.58
CA PRO A 749 63.66 36.30 20.66
C PRO A 749 63.69 35.64 22.05
N ASP A 750 64.45 36.21 22.98
CA ASP A 750 64.57 35.71 24.36
C ASP A 750 63.22 35.89 25.05
N VAL A 751 62.76 34.85 25.76
CA VAL A 751 61.48 34.90 26.46
C VAL A 751 61.63 35.66 27.78
N VAL A 752 60.80 36.69 27.98
CA VAL A 752 60.71 37.45 29.23
C VAL A 752 59.78 36.72 30.20
N TYR A 753 60.27 36.44 31.41
CA TYR A 753 59.53 35.69 32.42
C TYR A 753 59.12 36.57 33.60
N LEU A 754 57.85 36.49 33.96
CA LEU A 754 57.33 36.91 35.25
C LEU A 754 57.61 35.81 36.28
N THR A 755 58.29 36.18 37.36
CA THR A 755 58.54 35.27 38.50
C THR A 755 57.46 35.51 39.55
N GLU A 756 56.23 35.08 39.27
CA GLU A 756 55.12 35.25 40.19
C GLU A 756 54.80 33.97 40.97
N SER A 757 55.08 34.03 42.27
CA SER A 757 54.51 33.21 43.36
C SER A 757 54.80 31.69 43.36
N THR A 758 55.02 31.18 44.58
CA THR A 758 55.06 29.74 44.86
C THR A 758 53.63 29.20 44.84
N SER A 759 53.30 28.34 43.88
CA SER A 759 51.96 27.75 43.75
C SER A 759 52.02 26.33 43.15
N ARG A 760 50.88 25.64 43.06
CA ARG A 760 50.76 24.33 42.40
C ARG A 760 50.32 24.52 40.93
N PRO A 761 51.25 24.63 39.96
CA PRO A 761 50.91 24.89 38.56
C PRO A 761 50.35 23.64 37.87
N TYR A 762 49.67 23.85 36.74
CA TYR A 762 49.40 22.81 35.75
C TYR A 762 50.53 22.78 34.71
N LEU A 763 50.92 21.58 34.29
CA LEU A 763 51.94 21.36 33.27
C LEU A 763 51.30 21.17 31.90
N PHE A 764 51.48 22.12 31.00
CA PHE A 764 51.02 22.05 29.62
C PHE A 764 52.20 21.65 28.74
N LYS A 765 52.02 20.71 27.80
CA LYS A 765 53.06 20.31 26.84
C LYS A 765 52.55 20.55 25.43
N VAL A 766 53.46 20.98 24.54
CA VAL A 766 53.11 21.38 23.16
C VAL A 766 52.38 20.26 22.39
N GLN A 767 52.80 19.00 22.57
CA GLN A 767 52.21 17.84 21.91
C GLN A 767 50.74 17.57 22.27
N ASP A 768 50.27 18.06 23.42
CA ASP A 768 48.92 17.79 23.91
C ASP A 768 47.91 18.85 23.40
N TRP A 769 48.40 19.93 22.78
CA TRP A 769 47.60 21.12 22.43
C TRP A 769 47.71 21.55 20.96
N LEU A 770 48.81 21.30 20.26
CA LEU A 770 48.97 21.63 18.83
C LEU A 770 48.61 20.44 17.92
N SER A 771 47.97 20.72 16.77
CA SER A 771 47.75 19.73 15.71
C SER A 771 49.06 19.37 14.99
N GLY A 772 49.04 18.33 14.14
CA GLY A 772 50.23 17.94 13.35
C GLY A 772 50.79 19.07 12.47
N GLU A 773 49.92 19.84 11.83
CA GLU A 773 50.31 21.03 11.04
C GLU A 773 50.88 22.14 11.94
N GLN A 774 50.26 22.38 13.10
CA GLN A 774 50.70 23.40 14.05
C GLN A 774 52.03 23.02 14.73
N LEU A 775 52.30 21.72 14.92
CA LEU A 775 53.59 21.23 15.41
C LEU A 775 54.69 21.42 14.36
N ALA A 776 54.36 21.26 13.07
CA ALA A 776 55.27 21.59 11.99
C ALA A 776 55.56 23.10 11.95
N GLU A 777 54.52 23.94 12.07
CA GLU A 777 54.67 25.39 12.20
C GLU A 777 55.52 25.76 13.41
N PHE A 778 55.26 25.15 14.58
CA PHE A 778 56.02 25.33 15.82
C PHE A 778 57.53 25.07 15.63
N GLY A 779 57.89 24.10 14.79
CA GLY A 779 59.27 23.71 14.47
C GLY A 779 59.99 24.61 13.45
N LEU A 780 59.29 25.52 12.76
CA LEU A 780 59.92 26.49 11.85
C LEU A 780 60.63 27.59 12.63
N ILE A 781 61.87 27.91 12.23
CA ILE A 781 62.62 29.06 12.74
C ILE A 781 62.21 30.28 11.88
N PRO A 782 61.73 31.40 12.48
CA PRO A 782 61.42 32.59 11.70
C PRO A 782 62.68 33.12 10.99
N GLU A 783 62.58 33.45 9.70
CA GLU A 783 63.65 34.21 9.04
C GLU A 783 63.73 35.62 9.64
N PRO A 784 64.94 36.17 9.84
CA PRO A 784 65.08 37.54 10.34
C PRO A 784 64.40 38.49 9.37
N VAL A 785 63.47 39.30 9.90
CA VAL A 785 62.86 40.40 9.15
C VAL A 785 63.98 41.41 8.86
N GLU A 786 64.36 41.57 7.60
CA GLU A 786 65.19 42.71 7.19
C GLU A 786 64.36 43.98 7.42
N ASP A 787 64.88 44.85 8.27
CA ASP A 787 64.35 46.19 8.54
C ASP A 787 64.58 47.06 7.29
N ASP A 788 63.72 46.89 6.28
CA ASP A 788 63.57 47.89 5.23
C ASP A 788 62.81 49.07 5.84
N GLY A 789 63.57 50.03 6.38
CA GLY A 789 63.12 51.24 7.06
C GLY A 789 62.24 52.16 6.21
N ASN A 790 61.05 51.70 5.87
CA ASN A 790 60.02 52.46 5.19
C ASN A 790 58.80 52.55 6.13
N GLU A 791 58.69 53.70 6.81
CA GLU A 791 57.47 54.13 7.47
C GLU A 791 56.36 54.32 6.40
N GLU A 792 55.72 53.24 5.95
CA GLU A 792 54.43 53.33 5.30
C GLU A 792 53.32 53.27 6.35
N LYS A 793 52.73 54.45 6.61
CA LYS A 793 51.49 54.63 7.34
C LYS A 793 50.43 53.65 6.83
N LEU A 794 50.02 52.71 7.67
CA LEU A 794 48.79 51.95 7.47
C LEU A 794 47.59 52.89 7.54
N PRO A 795 46.69 52.91 6.54
CA PRO A 795 45.42 53.62 6.67
C PRO A 795 44.51 52.83 7.61
N PHE A 796 43.80 53.58 8.47
CA PHE A 796 42.89 53.14 9.52
C PHE A 796 41.88 52.05 9.13
#